data_AF-A0A5S4ZP19-F1
#
_entry.id   AF-A0A5S4ZP19-F1
#
_cell.length_a   1.000
_cell.length_b   1.000
_cell.length_c   1.000
_cell.angle_alpha   90.00
_cell.angle_beta   90.00
_cell.angle_gamma   90.00
#
_symmetry.space_group_name_H-M   'P 1'
#
loop_
_entity.id
_entity.type
_entity.pdbx_description
1 polymer ?
#
loop_
_entity_poly.entity_id
_entity_poly.type
_entity_poly.pdbx_seq_one_letter_code
_entity_poly.pdbx_strand_id
1 'polypeptide(L)'
;MANARTEELKKILLEHIPAGGQVSLPDLWNRAGSHLDEISGALQSLATRGEVTVTGPQGGPPEQVFLSRPNGTGDTAGALAGKEKRMAAKIISSNMPVLKGRLLAEVQEKIRELLVDGVPRTREQLSETLAVELPARLPGSMPDVVMLPGHFYTLRDTAAGQAELTRRAEEARAHSRRVQRQRQQVDELIEEHETLSEEEINRSLGEKLLPEAVAHLVCLPDGRYTHPDSDAAWDEVGRYLSRSEPISRKEFVRMFKRHKKLVAHIKKGREEPPFVILPDGRVTVETRPEGAGELRRREILAYVHYTLQQKMGGRSFFTLEDFAPRERKLARQEALQAGCVELKIGRRELFCAPIKSDPGKIARELKEITGLDLPARGGPTVPVAYLIDNSYTAREAGRVLGIRPGDVGGLRELGHLQGFQMEGVVRYWRVSVDTLRRSPNMDRLLRRAEKIKTGDAARILAITQDQIKRLIREGHLRSAGRSERGAYHLRRGDVEDLLEHLPDIRAGWGEATDQSQDRPVRRKKRRPRRHKVEKVTEPGPIVLDDYQQKAIAALLEGYSVLVAAPTGTGKTLIAERLVESILEQGREVVYTSPIKALSNQKYRDFARQYGHYRVGLITGDVSINERAQLLVMTTEIFRNWCFANPEWMDNISHVIFDEVHYLDDVERGTAWEESIIFAPPHMRILGLSATVPNIHELARWMEEVRGEKVVVVEEYRRAVPLEINWITPDNEVLDEEEALDEIEALRQVGSRYYMYGNGGEGD
;
A
#
# COMPACT_ATOMS: atom_id res chain seq x y z
N MET A 1 56.14 16.47 24.92
CA MET A 1 57.09 16.27 23.80
C MET A 1 56.56 16.85 22.49
N ALA A 2 55.36 16.50 22.01
CA ALA A 2 54.79 17.05 20.77
C ALA A 2 54.77 18.59 20.70
N ASN A 3 54.29 19.29 21.74
CA ASN A 3 54.28 20.76 21.77
C ASN A 3 55.69 21.39 21.71
N ALA A 4 56.72 20.74 22.27
CA ALA A 4 58.09 21.25 22.25
C ALA A 4 58.68 21.14 20.83
N ARG A 5 58.46 20.01 20.16
CA ARG A 5 58.87 19.78 18.77
C ARG A 5 58.17 20.74 17.80
N THR A 6 56.88 21.03 18.03
CA THR A 6 56.11 21.98 17.21
C THR A 6 56.61 23.42 17.35
N GLU A 7 57.03 23.86 18.54
CA GLU A 7 57.62 25.21 18.71
C GLU A 7 59.06 25.29 18.14
N GLU A 8 59.83 24.20 18.23
CA GLU A 8 61.15 24.10 17.58
C GLU A 8 61.04 24.17 16.05
N LEU A 9 60.09 23.45 15.45
CA LEU A 9 59.79 23.53 14.02
C LEU A 9 59.35 24.93 13.59
N LYS A 10 58.52 25.62 14.39
CA LYS A 10 58.13 27.01 14.11
C LYS A 10 59.34 27.93 14.05
N LYS A 11 60.27 27.78 15.00
CA LYS A 11 61.51 28.56 15.03
C LYS A 11 62.34 28.32 13.77
N ILE A 12 62.53 27.06 13.39
CA ILE A 12 63.25 26.69 12.15
C ILE A 12 62.56 27.29 10.93
N LEU A 13 61.23 27.20 10.81
CA LEU A 13 60.50 27.77 9.68
C LEU A 13 60.62 29.30 9.62
N LEU A 14 60.59 29.99 10.75
CA LEU A 14 60.77 31.45 10.82
C LEU A 14 62.20 31.92 10.49
N GLU A 15 63.21 31.07 10.69
CA GLU A 15 64.59 31.33 10.25
C GLU A 15 64.71 31.30 8.72
N HIS A 16 63.89 30.47 8.05
CA HIS A 16 63.89 30.32 6.60
C HIS A 16 62.98 31.30 5.86
N ILE A 17 62.06 31.98 6.57
CA ILE A 17 61.22 33.06 6.00
C ILE A 17 61.89 34.41 6.32
N PRO A 18 62.50 35.09 5.33
CA PRO A 18 63.16 36.37 5.55
C PRO A 18 62.18 37.46 6.01
N ALA A 19 62.62 38.34 6.91
CA ALA A 19 61.85 39.51 7.33
C ALA A 19 61.61 40.44 6.12
N GLY A 20 60.34 40.70 5.79
CA GLY A 20 59.96 41.52 4.63
C GLY A 20 60.14 40.86 3.26
N GLY A 21 60.60 39.60 3.19
CA GLY A 21 60.75 38.84 1.96
C GLY A 21 59.66 37.79 1.77
N GLN A 22 59.50 37.33 0.52
CA GLN A 22 58.57 36.26 0.17
C GLN A 22 59.33 34.95 -0.05
N VAL A 23 58.80 33.84 0.45
CA VAL A 23 59.30 32.48 0.18
C VAL A 23 58.15 31.61 -0.31
N SER A 24 58.38 30.78 -1.31
CA SER A 24 57.33 29.87 -1.81
C SER A 24 57.13 28.71 -0.83
N LEU A 25 55.90 28.17 -0.78
CA LEU A 25 55.58 27.01 0.04
C LEU A 25 56.46 25.77 -0.31
N PRO A 26 56.73 25.45 -1.59
CA PRO A 26 57.66 24.37 -1.97
C PRO A 26 59.12 24.61 -1.54
N ASP A 27 59.64 25.84 -1.67
CA ASP A 27 61.03 26.13 -1.31
C ASP A 27 61.26 26.05 0.20
N LEU A 28 60.29 26.49 1.00
CA LEU A 28 60.35 26.39 2.44
C LEU A 28 60.38 24.93 2.90
N TRP A 29 59.55 24.11 2.26
CA TRP A 29 59.51 22.67 2.53
C TRP A 29 60.86 21.99 2.27
N ASN A 30 61.45 22.22 1.09
CA ASN A 30 62.72 21.64 0.70
C ASN A 30 63.87 21.98 1.66
N ARG A 31 63.77 23.11 2.39
CA ARG A 31 64.77 23.55 3.35
C ARG A 31 64.52 23.04 4.78
N ALA A 32 63.28 22.70 5.13
CA ALA A 32 62.88 22.40 6.51
C ALA A 32 63.08 20.93 6.94
N GLY A 33 63.28 20.00 5.99
CA GLY A 33 63.76 18.64 6.24
C GLY A 33 62.98 17.79 7.28
N SER A 34 61.70 18.10 7.54
CA SER A 34 60.85 17.44 8.55
C SER A 34 59.65 16.72 7.88
N HIS A 35 58.68 16.17 8.62
CA HIS A 35 57.48 15.53 8.02
C HIS A 35 56.41 16.55 7.54
N LEU A 36 55.72 16.21 6.44
CA LEU A 36 54.73 17.09 5.73
C LEU A 36 53.59 17.52 6.65
N ASP A 37 53.12 16.60 7.48
CA ASP A 37 52.00 16.84 8.37
C ASP A 37 52.42 17.73 9.57
N GLU A 38 53.68 17.63 10.03
CA GLU A 38 54.24 18.47 11.10
C GLU A 38 54.46 19.91 10.63
N ILE A 39 54.98 20.09 9.41
CA ILE A 39 55.20 21.41 8.80
C ILE A 39 53.87 22.10 8.50
N SER A 40 52.87 21.36 8.00
CA SER A 40 51.50 21.87 7.81
C SER A 40 50.94 22.48 9.10
N GLY A 41 51.01 21.73 10.21
CA GLY A 41 50.51 22.19 11.51
C GLY A 41 51.27 23.40 12.05
N ALA A 42 52.61 23.41 11.89
CA ALA A 42 53.44 24.54 12.31
C ALA A 42 53.13 25.82 11.52
N LEU A 43 53.00 25.74 10.19
CA LEU A 43 52.66 26.88 9.32
C LEU A 43 51.25 27.41 9.57
N GLN A 44 50.26 26.54 9.75
CA GLN A 44 48.90 26.95 10.12
C GLN A 44 48.90 27.69 11.45
N SER A 45 49.67 27.21 12.42
CA SER A 45 49.81 27.86 13.72
C SER A 45 50.47 29.25 13.60
N LEU A 46 51.55 29.38 12.83
CA LEU A 46 52.21 30.67 12.56
C LEU A 46 51.27 31.66 11.86
N ALA A 47 50.50 31.20 10.87
CA ALA A 47 49.50 32.01 10.18
C ALA A 47 48.35 32.45 11.11
N THR A 48 47.89 31.56 11.99
CA THR A 48 46.82 31.86 12.96
C THR A 48 47.29 32.85 14.04
N ARG A 49 48.58 32.80 14.43
CA ARG A 49 49.20 33.78 15.32
C ARG A 49 49.48 35.12 14.62
N GLY A 50 49.47 35.14 13.28
CA GLY A 50 49.75 36.33 12.47
C GLY A 50 51.25 36.63 12.33
N GLU A 51 52.11 35.64 12.61
CA GLU A 51 53.56 35.74 12.48
C GLU A 51 54.01 35.62 11.02
N VAL A 52 53.17 35.03 10.17
CA VAL A 52 53.37 34.86 8.73
C VAL A 52 52.10 35.28 7.98
N THR A 53 52.27 36.09 6.94
CA THR A 53 51.23 36.40 5.96
C THR A 53 51.32 35.44 4.78
N VAL A 54 50.18 35.13 4.18
CA VAL A 54 50.07 34.20 3.04
C VAL A 54 49.46 34.95 1.86
N THR A 55 50.11 34.90 0.71
CA THR A 55 49.58 35.41 -0.56
C THR A 55 49.46 34.27 -1.55
N GLY A 56 48.27 34.12 -2.16
CA GLY A 56 47.99 33.10 -3.17
C GLY A 56 46.50 32.73 -3.25
N PRO A 57 46.03 32.20 -4.40
CA PRO A 57 44.64 31.77 -4.56
C PRO A 57 44.29 30.56 -3.67
N GLN A 58 43.08 30.56 -3.08
CA GLN A 58 42.57 29.40 -2.34
C GLN A 58 42.39 28.20 -3.26
N GLY A 59 42.97 27.06 -2.90
CA GLY A 59 42.92 25.85 -3.73
C GLY A 59 43.68 25.95 -5.06
N GLY A 60 44.54 26.97 -5.24
CA GLY A 60 45.42 27.07 -6.41
C GLY A 60 46.63 26.14 -6.34
N PRO A 61 47.58 26.24 -7.28
CA PRO A 61 48.81 25.46 -7.27
C PRO A 61 49.74 25.90 -6.12
N PRO A 62 50.44 24.97 -5.45
CA PRO A 62 51.29 25.28 -4.30
C PRO A 62 52.47 26.22 -4.63
N GLU A 63 52.96 26.25 -5.88
CA GLU A 63 53.99 27.20 -6.33
C GLU A 63 53.52 28.67 -6.36
N GLN A 64 52.19 28.91 -6.34
CA GLN A 64 51.63 30.26 -6.29
C GLN A 64 51.36 30.74 -4.86
N VAL A 65 51.67 29.91 -3.86
CA VAL A 65 51.54 30.26 -2.44
C VAL A 65 52.86 30.77 -1.90
N PHE A 66 52.86 32.03 -1.49
CA PHE A 66 54.01 32.69 -0.91
C PHE A 66 53.76 33.08 0.55
N LEU A 67 54.77 32.90 1.37
CA LEU A 67 54.80 33.19 2.80
C LEU A 67 55.72 34.40 3.03
N SER A 68 55.31 35.31 3.91
CA SER A 68 56.13 36.49 4.24
C SER A 68 55.96 36.87 5.70
N ARG A 69 56.99 37.53 6.28
CA ARG A 69 56.92 38.06 7.65
C ARG A 69 56.55 39.56 7.63
N PRO A 70 55.63 40.04 8.49
CA PRO A 70 55.31 41.46 8.60
C PRO A 70 56.54 42.30 8.99
N ASN A 71 56.74 43.46 8.36
CA ASN A 71 57.86 44.36 8.67
C ASN A 71 57.63 45.09 10.01
N GLY A 72 58.58 44.94 10.94
CA GLY A 72 58.49 45.43 12.33
C GLY A 72 58.83 46.91 12.55
N THR A 73 58.55 47.81 11.62
CA THR A 73 58.80 49.26 11.82
C THR A 73 57.47 50.00 12.02
N GLY A 74 57.31 50.55 13.22
CA GLY A 74 56.09 51.13 13.75
C GLY A 74 55.50 52.25 12.89
N ASP A 75 54.27 52.01 12.43
CA ASP A 75 53.09 52.82 12.74
C ASP A 75 51.92 52.25 11.93
N THR A 76 51.45 51.10 12.42
CA THR A 76 50.14 50.46 12.26
C THR A 76 50.37 48.98 12.59
N ALA A 77 50.40 48.67 13.88
CA ALA A 77 50.13 47.31 14.35
C ALA A 77 48.67 46.97 14.05
N GLY A 78 48.33 46.85 12.77
CA GLY A 78 47.12 46.18 12.32
C GLY A 78 47.34 44.70 12.60
N ALA A 79 46.97 44.25 13.79
CA ALA A 79 46.76 42.84 14.03
C ALA A 79 45.91 42.34 12.87
N LEU A 80 46.47 41.48 11.99
CA LEU A 80 45.74 40.86 10.88
C LEU A 80 44.34 40.52 11.41
N ALA A 81 43.31 41.04 10.76
CA ALA A 81 41.95 40.88 11.26
C ALA A 81 41.69 39.39 11.44
N GLY A 82 40.83 39.00 12.39
CA GLY A 82 40.56 37.57 12.65
C GLY A 82 40.16 36.80 11.38
N LYS A 83 39.57 37.51 10.40
CA LYS A 83 39.24 36.98 9.07
C LYS A 83 40.47 36.70 8.20
N GLU A 84 41.49 37.56 8.22
CA GLU A 84 42.73 37.41 7.43
C GLU A 84 43.61 36.27 7.97
N LYS A 85 43.71 36.15 9.31
CA LYS A 85 44.40 35.03 9.97
C LYS A 85 43.79 33.68 9.60
N ARG A 86 42.45 33.59 9.62
CA ARG A 86 41.70 32.39 9.20
C ARG A 86 41.85 32.10 7.71
N MET A 87 41.86 33.15 6.87
CA MET A 87 42.07 33.03 5.43
C MET A 87 43.45 32.44 5.11
N ALA A 88 44.50 32.94 5.77
CA ALA A 88 45.86 32.47 5.63
C ALA A 88 46.01 30.98 6.03
N ALA A 89 45.46 30.61 7.19
CA ALA A 89 45.44 29.21 7.64
C ALA A 89 44.68 28.28 6.66
N LYS A 90 43.57 28.76 6.08
CA LYS A 90 42.79 28.02 5.08
C LYS A 90 43.55 27.81 3.78
N ILE A 91 44.27 28.83 3.28
CA ILE A 91 45.10 28.71 2.08
C ILE A 91 46.16 27.62 2.26
N ILE A 92 46.87 27.63 3.40
CA ILE A 92 47.86 26.60 3.73
C ILE A 92 47.19 25.21 3.76
N SER A 93 46.10 25.04 4.51
CA SER A 93 45.41 23.75 4.62
C SER A 93 44.92 23.21 3.28
N SER A 94 44.49 24.07 2.35
CA SER A 94 44.01 23.64 1.04
C SER A 94 45.12 23.22 0.07
N ASN A 95 46.33 23.76 0.21
CA ASN A 95 47.46 23.52 -0.70
C ASN A 95 48.37 22.36 -0.26
N MET A 96 48.45 22.09 1.05
CA MET A 96 49.33 21.04 1.58
C MET A 96 49.02 19.62 1.04
N PRO A 97 47.76 19.18 0.87
CA PRO A 97 47.46 17.87 0.28
C PRO A 97 47.95 17.74 -1.17
N VAL A 98 47.86 18.82 -1.96
CA VAL A 98 48.31 18.86 -3.36
C VAL A 98 49.84 18.77 -3.44
N LEU A 99 50.54 19.53 -2.58
CA LEU A 99 52.00 19.45 -2.46
C LEU A 99 52.46 18.06 -2.02
N LYS A 100 51.77 17.45 -1.04
CA LYS A 100 52.02 16.07 -0.58
C LYS A 100 51.87 15.07 -1.72
N GLY A 101 50.81 15.17 -2.52
CA GLY A 101 50.59 14.32 -3.70
C GLY A 101 51.70 14.43 -4.75
N ARG A 102 52.15 15.66 -5.05
CA ARG A 102 53.25 15.91 -6.00
C ARG A 102 54.57 15.34 -5.52
N LEU A 103 54.94 15.57 -4.25
CA LEU A 103 56.17 15.05 -3.67
C LEU A 103 56.17 13.52 -3.61
N LEU A 104 55.03 12.90 -3.28
CA LEU A 104 54.86 11.45 -3.35
C LEU A 104 55.10 10.92 -4.77
N ALA A 105 54.61 11.62 -5.79
CA ALA A 105 54.85 11.25 -7.19
C ALA A 105 56.34 11.38 -7.58
N GLU A 106 57.04 12.45 -7.15
CA GLU A 106 58.48 12.60 -7.37
C GLU A 106 59.31 11.51 -6.68
N VAL A 107 58.95 11.16 -5.45
CA VAL A 107 59.59 10.04 -4.72
C VAL A 107 59.31 8.71 -5.44
N GLN A 108 58.10 8.49 -5.93
CA GLN A 108 57.76 7.30 -6.71
C GLN A 108 58.55 7.19 -8.01
N GLU A 109 58.73 8.29 -8.76
CA GLU A 109 59.57 8.30 -9.96
C GLU A 109 61.04 8.00 -9.63
N LYS A 110 61.59 8.59 -8.57
CA LYS A 110 62.97 8.28 -8.15
C LYS A 110 63.12 6.82 -7.71
N ILE A 111 62.12 6.25 -7.03
CA ILE A 111 62.13 4.81 -6.71
C ILE A 111 62.17 3.98 -8.00
N ARG A 112 61.41 4.36 -9.04
CA ARG A 112 61.49 3.69 -10.34
C ARG A 112 62.88 3.80 -10.93
N GLU A 113 63.43 5.02 -11.03
CA GLU A 113 64.78 5.26 -11.55
C GLU A 113 65.84 4.42 -10.83
N LEU A 114 65.74 4.30 -9.50
CA LEU A 114 66.64 3.47 -8.72
C LEU A 114 66.52 2.00 -9.09
N LEU A 115 65.30 1.49 -9.29
CA LEU A 115 65.03 0.08 -9.58
C LEU A 115 65.17 -0.32 -11.07
N VAL A 116 65.35 0.65 -11.98
CA VAL A 116 65.53 0.43 -13.43
C VAL A 116 66.75 -0.44 -13.76
N ASP A 117 67.79 -0.41 -12.92
CA ASP A 117 68.99 -1.25 -13.10
C ASP A 117 68.73 -2.75 -12.87
N GLY A 118 67.52 -3.12 -12.44
CA GLY A 118 67.12 -4.49 -12.19
C GLY A 118 67.60 -5.07 -10.87
N VAL A 119 68.34 -4.32 -10.05
CA VAL A 119 68.86 -4.79 -8.76
C VAL A 119 67.77 -4.62 -7.68
N PRO A 120 67.28 -5.71 -7.06
CA PRO A 120 66.30 -5.59 -5.99
C PRO A 120 66.88 -4.88 -4.77
N ARG A 121 66.11 -3.96 -4.19
CA ARG A 121 66.54 -3.16 -3.02
C ARG A 121 65.58 -3.30 -1.86
N THR A 122 66.08 -3.22 -0.64
CA THR A 122 65.23 -3.13 0.56
C THR A 122 64.67 -1.72 0.72
N ARG A 123 63.68 -1.58 1.60
CA ARG A 123 63.12 -0.26 1.96
C ARG A 123 64.20 0.66 2.55
N GLU A 124 65.10 0.11 3.35
CA GLU A 124 66.18 0.84 4.02
C GLU A 124 67.15 1.42 2.98
N GLN A 125 67.56 0.63 1.99
CA GLN A 125 68.44 1.08 0.90
C GLN A 125 67.80 2.16 0.04
N LEU A 126 66.50 2.03 -0.27
CA LEU A 126 65.74 3.06 -0.99
C LEU A 126 65.63 4.34 -0.17
N SER A 127 65.37 4.23 1.14
CA SER A 127 65.25 5.38 2.05
C SER A 127 66.58 6.13 2.20
N GLU A 128 67.69 5.41 2.34
CA GLU A 128 69.05 5.97 2.42
C GLU A 128 69.41 6.74 1.15
N THR A 129 69.15 6.15 -0.02
CA THR A 129 69.52 6.75 -1.31
C THR A 129 68.68 7.98 -1.64
N LEU A 130 67.41 8.00 -1.22
CA LEU A 130 66.51 9.13 -1.43
C LEU A 130 66.65 10.22 -0.35
N ALA A 131 67.40 9.95 0.72
CA ALA A 131 67.47 10.78 1.93
C ALA A 131 66.08 11.11 2.51
N VAL A 132 65.13 10.17 2.39
CA VAL A 132 63.75 10.32 2.86
C VAL A 132 63.32 9.02 3.54
N GLU A 133 62.69 9.11 4.71
CA GLU A 133 62.14 7.96 5.41
C GLU A 133 60.87 7.43 4.71
N LEU A 134 60.93 6.22 4.15
CA LEU A 134 59.81 5.59 3.45
C LEU A 134 58.88 4.83 4.43
N PRO A 135 57.56 4.79 4.18
CA PRO A 135 56.60 4.04 5.00
C PRO A 135 56.86 2.53 4.97
N ALA A 136 56.38 1.81 6.00
CA ALA A 136 56.62 0.36 6.18
C ALA A 136 56.20 -0.52 4.99
N ARG A 137 55.17 -0.10 4.27
CA ARG A 137 54.88 -0.59 2.92
C ARG A 137 55.07 0.59 1.98
N LEU A 138 55.77 0.36 0.86
CA LEU A 138 55.76 1.33 -0.23
C LEU A 138 54.30 1.67 -0.57
N PRO A 139 53.98 2.94 -0.89
CA PRO A 139 52.61 3.35 -1.14
C PRO A 139 51.94 2.38 -2.13
N GLY A 140 50.75 1.88 -1.79
CA GLY A 140 49.97 0.93 -2.60
C GLY A 140 49.53 1.45 -3.99
N SER A 141 50.11 2.57 -4.44
CA SER A 141 49.87 3.29 -5.68
C SER A 141 50.96 3.08 -6.74
N MET A 142 51.93 2.19 -6.52
CA MET A 142 52.95 1.82 -7.53
C MET A 142 52.61 0.46 -8.17
N PRO A 143 51.77 0.42 -9.23
CA PRO A 143 51.35 -0.84 -9.87
C PRO A 143 52.48 -1.55 -10.61
N ASP A 144 53.61 -0.89 -10.81
CA ASP A 144 54.80 -1.32 -11.54
C ASP A 144 55.90 -1.89 -10.65
N VAL A 145 55.76 -1.84 -9.32
CA VAL A 145 56.72 -2.39 -8.36
C VAL A 145 56.23 -3.73 -7.80
N VAL A 146 57.12 -4.72 -7.78
CA VAL A 146 56.89 -6.06 -7.20
C VAL A 146 57.72 -6.21 -5.93
N MET A 147 57.07 -6.64 -4.86
CA MET A 147 57.76 -7.08 -3.65
C MET A 147 58.13 -8.56 -3.79
N LEU A 148 59.40 -8.89 -3.64
CA LEU A 148 59.95 -10.25 -3.62
C LEU A 148 59.91 -10.83 -2.19
N PRO A 149 60.11 -12.16 -2.02
CA PRO A 149 60.36 -12.76 -0.71
C PRO A 149 61.50 -12.05 0.04
N GLY A 150 61.35 -11.85 1.34
CA GLY A 150 62.34 -11.13 2.16
C GLY A 150 62.26 -9.60 2.08
N HIS A 151 61.16 -9.03 1.58
CA HIS A 151 60.89 -7.58 1.55
C HIS A 151 61.82 -6.76 0.64
N PHE A 152 62.33 -7.38 -0.42
CA PHE A 152 63.00 -6.66 -1.51
C PHE A 152 62.00 -6.15 -2.53
N TYR A 153 62.30 -5.04 -3.18
CA TYR A 153 61.46 -4.42 -4.20
C TYR A 153 62.21 -4.35 -5.54
N THR A 154 61.50 -4.59 -6.62
CA THR A 154 61.99 -4.50 -8.01
C THR A 154 60.86 -4.05 -8.93
N LEU A 155 61.15 -3.66 -10.18
CA LEU A 155 60.11 -3.37 -11.16
C LEU A 155 59.54 -4.66 -11.77
N ARG A 156 58.31 -4.60 -12.26
CA ARG A 156 57.60 -5.74 -12.87
C ARG A 156 58.27 -6.31 -14.10
N ASP A 157 58.92 -5.48 -14.89
CA ASP A 157 59.57 -5.80 -16.15
C ASP A 157 60.99 -6.36 -15.99
N THR A 158 61.56 -6.32 -14.78
CA THR A 158 62.85 -6.94 -14.49
C THR A 158 62.73 -8.47 -14.49
N ALA A 159 63.86 -9.16 -14.71
CA ALA A 159 63.90 -10.62 -14.68
C ALA A 159 63.43 -11.19 -13.31
N ALA A 160 63.82 -10.54 -12.21
CA ALA A 160 63.38 -10.92 -10.86
C ALA A 160 61.89 -10.67 -10.63
N GLY A 161 61.36 -9.55 -11.14
CA GLY A 161 59.93 -9.23 -11.11
C GLY A 161 59.10 -10.24 -11.89
N GLN A 162 59.50 -10.56 -13.12
CA GLN A 162 58.83 -11.55 -13.97
C GLN A 162 58.87 -12.96 -13.38
N ALA A 163 59.99 -13.37 -12.79
CA ALA A 163 60.12 -14.67 -12.13
C ALA A 163 59.15 -14.81 -10.93
N GLU A 164 59.07 -13.80 -10.08
CA GLU A 164 58.16 -13.81 -8.93
C GLU A 164 56.68 -13.76 -9.35
N LEU A 165 56.34 -12.97 -10.37
CA LEU A 165 54.98 -12.96 -10.94
C LEU A 165 54.61 -14.33 -11.52
N THR A 166 55.54 -14.99 -12.19
CA THR A 166 55.34 -16.34 -12.75
C THR A 166 55.13 -17.35 -11.63
N ARG A 167 55.97 -17.35 -10.59
CA ARG A 167 55.82 -18.21 -9.41
C ARG A 167 54.45 -18.03 -8.74
N ARG A 168 54.03 -16.79 -8.48
CA ARG A 168 52.70 -16.48 -7.92
C ARG A 168 51.57 -16.98 -8.82
N ALA A 169 51.70 -16.82 -10.12
CA ALA A 169 50.72 -17.30 -11.09
C ALA A 169 50.63 -18.83 -11.10
N GLU A 170 51.77 -19.54 -11.01
CA GLU A 170 51.81 -21.00 -10.92
C GLU A 170 51.21 -21.53 -9.63
N GLU A 171 51.54 -20.92 -8.48
CA GLU A 171 50.97 -21.26 -7.18
C GLU A 171 49.46 -21.01 -7.15
N ALA A 172 49.00 -19.88 -7.68
CA ALA A 172 47.57 -19.58 -7.81
C ALA A 172 46.88 -20.64 -8.70
N ARG A 173 47.46 -21.00 -9.85
CA ARG A 173 46.92 -22.05 -10.74
C ARG A 173 46.90 -23.43 -10.06
N ALA A 174 47.92 -23.77 -9.27
CA ALA A 174 47.98 -25.03 -8.53
C ALA A 174 46.89 -25.07 -7.45
N HIS A 175 46.73 -23.98 -6.70
CA HIS A 175 45.68 -23.85 -5.70
C HIS A 175 44.27 -23.92 -6.33
N SER A 176 44.01 -23.18 -7.42
CA SER A 176 42.72 -23.24 -8.14
C SER A 176 42.41 -24.65 -8.66
N ARG A 177 43.41 -25.37 -9.20
CA ARG A 177 43.23 -26.77 -9.63
C ARG A 177 42.87 -27.69 -8.46
N ARG A 178 43.50 -27.49 -7.29
CA ARG A 178 43.18 -28.25 -6.06
C ARG A 178 41.76 -27.98 -5.58
N VAL A 179 41.33 -26.71 -5.54
CA VAL A 179 39.95 -26.32 -5.19
C VAL A 179 38.95 -26.96 -6.14
N GLN A 180 39.19 -26.90 -7.46
CA GLN A 180 38.29 -27.48 -8.45
C GLN A 180 38.17 -29.00 -8.32
N ARG A 181 39.28 -29.70 -8.06
CA ARG A 181 39.28 -31.15 -7.81
C ARG A 181 38.46 -31.51 -6.57
N GLN A 182 38.74 -30.87 -5.44
CA GLN A 182 37.97 -31.12 -4.20
C GLN A 182 36.50 -30.83 -4.40
N ARG A 183 36.15 -29.72 -5.07
CA ARG A 183 34.76 -29.36 -5.36
C ARG A 183 34.02 -30.46 -6.11
N GLN A 184 34.61 -31.00 -7.16
CA GLN A 184 33.99 -32.09 -7.93
C GLN A 184 33.77 -33.33 -7.05
N GLN A 185 34.77 -33.73 -6.26
CA GLN A 185 34.66 -34.89 -5.36
C GLN A 185 33.60 -34.67 -4.27
N VAL A 186 33.49 -33.46 -3.72
CA VAL A 186 32.46 -33.13 -2.73
C VAL A 186 31.07 -33.16 -3.34
N ASP A 187 30.91 -32.64 -4.56
CA ASP A 187 29.63 -32.69 -5.27
C ASP A 187 29.19 -34.15 -5.49
N GLU A 188 30.08 -35.03 -5.96
CA GLU A 188 29.81 -36.47 -6.12
C GLU A 188 29.41 -37.13 -4.78
N LEU A 189 30.12 -36.81 -3.69
CA LEU A 189 29.81 -37.35 -2.36
C LEU A 189 28.44 -36.88 -1.82
N ILE A 190 28.06 -35.62 -2.05
CA ILE A 190 26.77 -35.08 -1.58
C ILE A 190 25.62 -35.60 -2.46
N GLU A 191 25.84 -35.83 -3.75
CA GLU A 191 24.85 -36.51 -4.60
C GLU A 191 24.53 -37.93 -4.10
N GLU A 192 25.51 -38.65 -3.54
CA GLU A 192 25.32 -40.00 -2.99
C GLU A 192 24.66 -40.02 -1.60
N HIS A 193 25.01 -39.07 -0.73
CA HIS A 193 24.64 -39.10 0.69
C HIS A 193 23.64 -38.02 1.13
N GLU A 194 23.26 -37.12 0.21
CA GLU A 194 22.37 -35.95 0.39
C GLU A 194 22.90 -34.87 1.37
N THR A 195 23.45 -35.26 2.52
CA THR A 195 24.07 -34.39 3.52
C THR A 195 25.33 -35.02 4.10
N LEU A 196 26.40 -34.26 4.29
CA LEU A 196 27.67 -34.75 4.86
C LEU A 196 28.33 -33.73 5.78
N SER A 197 28.93 -34.17 6.88
CA SER A 197 29.73 -33.30 7.75
C SER A 197 31.12 -33.03 7.15
N GLU A 198 31.79 -31.97 7.62
CA GLU A 198 33.19 -31.69 7.23
C GLU A 198 34.13 -32.86 7.56
N GLU A 199 33.88 -33.59 8.65
CA GLU A 199 34.68 -34.75 9.07
C GLU A 199 34.53 -35.93 8.10
N GLU A 200 33.31 -36.17 7.61
CA GLU A 200 33.03 -37.20 6.62
C GLU A 200 33.65 -36.85 5.27
N ILE A 201 33.54 -35.58 4.85
CA ILE A 201 34.17 -35.07 3.63
C ILE A 201 35.69 -35.21 3.71
N ASN A 202 36.32 -34.75 4.81
CA ASN A 202 37.76 -34.86 5.02
C ASN A 202 38.24 -36.32 4.97
N ARG A 203 37.46 -37.24 5.57
CA ARG A 203 37.77 -38.68 5.57
C ARG A 203 37.76 -39.26 4.14
N SER A 204 36.80 -38.85 3.32
CA SER A 204 36.68 -39.29 1.93
C SER A 204 37.72 -38.65 1.00
N LEU A 205 38.07 -37.38 1.22
CA LEU A 205 39.10 -36.68 0.43
C LEU A 205 40.52 -37.13 0.78
N GLY A 206 40.76 -37.61 2.00
CA GLY A 206 42.09 -37.96 2.50
C GLY A 206 43.01 -36.75 2.75
N GLU A 207 42.48 -35.54 2.66
CA GLU A 207 43.14 -34.27 2.94
C GLU A 207 42.14 -33.28 3.54
N LYS A 208 42.65 -32.20 4.13
CA LYS A 208 41.79 -31.15 4.68
C LYS A 208 41.03 -30.42 3.57
N LEU A 209 39.73 -30.28 3.77
CA LEU A 209 38.81 -29.56 2.92
C LEU A 209 39.17 -28.08 2.86
N LEU A 210 39.22 -27.55 1.65
CA LEU A 210 39.39 -26.14 1.39
C LEU A 210 38.02 -25.43 1.49
N PRO A 211 37.90 -24.32 2.24
CA PRO A 211 36.64 -23.56 2.34
C PRO A 211 36.07 -23.16 0.98
N GLU A 212 36.93 -22.88 0.01
CA GLU A 212 36.55 -22.52 -1.36
C GLU A 212 35.88 -23.67 -2.12
N ALA A 213 36.17 -24.92 -1.74
CA ALA A 213 35.61 -26.10 -2.39
C ALA A 213 34.14 -26.34 -2.05
N VAL A 214 33.65 -25.80 -0.92
CA VAL A 214 32.24 -25.92 -0.46
C VAL A 214 31.46 -24.61 -0.49
N ALA A 215 32.08 -23.52 -0.96
CA ALA A 215 31.48 -22.20 -0.95
C ALA A 215 30.14 -22.10 -1.70
N HIS A 216 29.89 -23.01 -2.65
CA HIS A 216 28.63 -23.10 -3.43
C HIS A 216 27.53 -23.93 -2.76
N LEU A 217 27.85 -24.67 -1.70
CA LEU A 217 26.91 -25.52 -0.96
C LEU A 217 26.18 -24.73 0.14
N VAL A 218 25.18 -25.38 0.74
CA VAL A 218 24.48 -24.87 1.93
C VAL A 218 25.01 -25.63 3.14
N CYS A 219 25.41 -24.91 4.18
CA CYS A 219 25.74 -25.49 5.48
C CYS A 219 24.51 -25.42 6.37
N LEU A 220 24.05 -26.57 6.83
CA LEU A 220 22.91 -26.74 7.73
C LEU A 220 23.32 -26.41 9.18
N PRO A 221 22.37 -26.10 10.08
CA PRO A 221 22.67 -25.72 11.46
C PRO A 221 23.44 -26.78 12.28
N ASP A 222 23.36 -28.05 11.87
CA ASP A 222 24.09 -29.17 12.47
C ASP A 222 25.53 -29.33 11.94
N GLY A 223 25.97 -28.42 11.08
CA GLY A 223 27.32 -28.40 10.50
C GLY A 223 27.50 -29.29 9.26
N ARG A 224 26.42 -29.84 8.71
CA ARG A 224 26.45 -30.65 7.48
C ARG A 224 26.27 -29.80 6.22
N TYR A 225 26.91 -30.20 5.13
CA TYR A 225 26.79 -29.59 3.82
C TYR A 225 25.80 -30.36 2.94
N THR A 226 25.02 -29.63 2.15
CA THR A 226 24.11 -30.17 1.14
C THR A 226 24.03 -29.27 -0.09
N HIS A 227 23.57 -29.80 -1.21
CA HIS A 227 23.33 -29.00 -2.41
C HIS A 227 22.21 -27.97 -2.19
N PRO A 228 22.33 -26.76 -2.78
CA PRO A 228 21.19 -25.89 -2.89
C PRO A 228 20.08 -26.58 -3.70
N ASP A 229 18.84 -26.47 -3.24
CA ASP A 229 17.68 -27.16 -3.81
C ASP A 229 17.60 -28.69 -3.62
N SER A 230 18.34 -29.27 -2.67
CA SER A 230 18.03 -30.62 -2.13
C SER A 230 16.83 -30.57 -1.19
N ASP A 231 16.21 -31.73 -0.93
CA ASP A 231 15.10 -31.85 0.02
C ASP A 231 15.53 -31.42 1.42
N ALA A 232 16.71 -31.88 1.88
CA ALA A 232 17.30 -31.43 3.14
C ALA A 232 17.49 -29.89 3.23
N ALA A 233 17.87 -29.24 2.12
CA ALA A 233 18.02 -27.79 2.07
C ALA A 233 16.67 -27.07 2.09
N TRP A 234 15.64 -27.62 1.42
CA TRP A 234 14.29 -27.08 1.42
C TRP A 234 13.62 -27.22 2.79
N ASP A 235 13.81 -28.36 3.45
CA ASP A 235 13.33 -28.59 4.82
C ASP A 235 13.88 -27.55 5.80
N GLU A 236 15.15 -27.17 5.67
CA GLU A 236 15.73 -26.13 6.51
C GLU A 236 15.11 -24.75 6.23
N VAL A 237 14.83 -24.40 4.97
CA VAL A 237 14.06 -23.19 4.64
C VAL A 237 12.67 -23.25 5.25
N GLY A 238 12.02 -24.42 5.21
CA GLY A 238 10.72 -24.64 5.84
C GLY A 238 10.77 -24.48 7.37
N ARG A 239 11.79 -25.03 8.04
CA ARG A 239 12.02 -24.87 9.48
C ARG A 239 12.27 -23.42 9.85
N TYR A 240 13.09 -22.71 9.08
CA TYR A 240 13.30 -21.28 9.27
C TYR A 240 11.98 -20.52 9.21
N LEU A 241 11.20 -20.71 8.15
CA LEU A 241 9.90 -20.05 7.97
C LEU A 241 8.84 -20.46 8.99
N SER A 242 8.93 -21.67 9.56
CA SER A 242 8.06 -22.06 10.66
C SER A 242 8.28 -21.20 11.91
N ARG A 243 9.50 -20.67 12.08
CA ARG A 243 9.92 -19.86 13.23
C ARG A 243 9.95 -18.36 12.95
N SER A 244 9.91 -17.91 11.69
CA SER A 244 9.87 -16.49 11.32
C SER A 244 8.47 -16.01 10.90
N GLU A 245 8.17 -14.73 11.10
CA GLU A 245 6.97 -14.12 10.49
C GLU A 245 6.92 -14.32 8.97
N PRO A 246 5.72 -14.28 8.34
CA PRO A 246 5.61 -14.34 6.88
C PRO A 246 6.45 -13.24 6.23
N ILE A 247 7.36 -13.62 5.34
CA ILE A 247 8.30 -12.69 4.71
C ILE A 247 7.84 -12.30 3.31
N SER A 248 8.22 -11.11 2.84
CA SER A 248 7.89 -10.70 1.47
C SER A 248 8.59 -11.58 0.42
N ARG A 249 8.01 -11.73 -0.78
CA ARG A 249 8.69 -12.41 -1.91
C ARG A 249 10.08 -11.84 -2.19
N LYS A 250 10.25 -10.51 -2.13
CA LYS A 250 11.54 -9.84 -2.36
C LYS A 250 12.57 -10.28 -1.32
N GLU A 251 12.16 -10.35 -0.05
CA GLU A 251 13.01 -10.81 1.03
C GLU A 251 13.34 -12.29 0.93
N PHE A 252 12.35 -13.14 0.63
CA PHE A 252 12.56 -14.56 0.37
C PHE A 252 13.62 -14.78 -0.71
N VAL A 253 13.51 -14.09 -1.85
CA VAL A 253 14.50 -14.15 -2.95
C VAL A 253 15.88 -13.71 -2.50
N ARG A 254 15.97 -12.67 -1.66
CA ARG A 254 17.24 -12.13 -1.14
C ARG A 254 17.92 -13.14 -0.21
N MET A 255 17.16 -13.75 0.71
CA MET A 255 17.65 -14.67 1.73
C MET A 255 18.05 -16.02 1.12
N PHE A 256 17.18 -16.57 0.27
CA PHE A 256 17.33 -17.92 -0.28
C PHE A 256 17.86 -17.94 -1.71
N LYS A 257 18.62 -16.91 -2.12
CA LYS A 257 19.16 -16.74 -3.49
C LYS A 257 19.96 -17.94 -4.03
N ARG A 258 20.48 -18.80 -3.14
CA ARG A 258 21.21 -20.03 -3.50
C ARG A 258 20.28 -21.14 -3.99
N HIS A 259 19.02 -21.16 -3.53
CA HIS A 259 17.98 -22.13 -3.89
C HIS A 259 17.28 -21.69 -5.18
N LYS A 260 17.94 -21.89 -6.33
CA LYS A 260 17.47 -21.39 -7.63
C LYS A 260 16.11 -21.97 -8.02
N LYS A 261 15.90 -23.26 -7.80
CA LYS A 261 14.61 -23.91 -8.11
C LYS A 261 13.53 -23.37 -7.19
N LEU A 262 13.75 -23.34 -5.88
CA LEU A 262 12.76 -22.85 -4.92
C LEU A 262 12.39 -21.38 -5.18
N VAL A 263 13.40 -20.53 -5.37
CA VAL A 263 13.22 -19.12 -5.72
C VAL A 263 12.44 -18.96 -7.03
N ALA A 264 12.68 -19.81 -8.04
CA ALA A 264 11.93 -19.78 -9.29
C ALA A 264 10.45 -20.17 -9.10
N HIS A 265 10.15 -21.14 -8.23
CA HIS A 265 8.77 -21.52 -7.89
C HIS A 265 8.04 -20.35 -7.24
N ILE A 266 8.61 -19.79 -6.17
CA ILE A 266 8.03 -18.64 -5.45
C ILE A 266 7.85 -17.42 -6.36
N LYS A 267 8.82 -17.11 -7.23
CA LYS A 267 8.70 -16.00 -8.21
C LYS A 267 7.54 -16.21 -9.19
N LYS A 268 7.34 -17.46 -9.64
CA LYS A 268 6.24 -17.83 -10.55
C LYS A 268 4.90 -18.02 -9.83
N GLY A 269 4.84 -17.80 -8.50
CA GLY A 269 3.65 -18.07 -7.70
C GLY A 269 3.31 -19.57 -7.61
N ARG A 270 4.26 -20.45 -7.89
CA ARG A 270 4.10 -21.90 -7.69
C ARG A 270 4.41 -22.23 -6.24
N GLU A 271 3.47 -22.89 -5.60
CA GLU A 271 3.59 -23.33 -4.22
C GLU A 271 3.91 -24.83 -4.22
N GLU A 272 4.96 -25.21 -3.51
CA GLU A 272 5.29 -26.61 -3.23
C GLU A 272 5.27 -26.80 -1.72
N PRO A 273 4.65 -27.87 -1.19
CA PRO A 273 4.67 -28.14 0.24
C PRO A 273 6.12 -28.17 0.77
N PRO A 274 6.40 -27.55 1.94
CA PRO A 274 5.44 -26.97 2.89
C PRO A 274 5.14 -25.47 2.68
N PHE A 275 5.58 -24.86 1.57
CA PHE A 275 5.51 -23.41 1.36
C PHE A 275 4.13 -22.93 0.91
N VAL A 276 3.66 -21.84 1.50
CA VAL A 276 2.36 -21.21 1.22
C VAL A 276 2.57 -19.73 0.93
N ILE A 277 1.95 -19.22 -0.15
CA ILE A 277 1.96 -17.79 -0.46
C ILE A 277 0.63 -17.19 -0.01
N LEU A 278 0.70 -16.21 0.88
CA LEU A 278 -0.47 -15.49 1.39
C LEU A 278 -1.04 -14.54 0.31
N PRO A 279 -2.32 -14.11 0.44
CA PRO A 279 -2.97 -13.22 -0.53
C PRO A 279 -2.28 -11.87 -0.72
N ASP A 280 -1.53 -11.40 0.28
CA ASP A 280 -0.72 -10.18 0.22
C ASP A 280 0.67 -10.40 -0.42
N GLY A 281 0.93 -11.61 -0.91
CA GLY A 281 2.17 -11.98 -1.58
C GLY A 281 3.31 -12.36 -0.64
N ARG A 282 3.10 -12.42 0.68
CA ARG A 282 4.11 -12.95 1.63
C ARG A 282 4.21 -14.47 1.57
N VAL A 283 5.37 -15.00 1.90
CA VAL A 283 5.69 -16.43 1.89
C VAL A 283 5.78 -16.92 3.33
N THR A 284 5.11 -18.04 3.61
CA THR A 284 5.11 -18.73 4.90
C THR A 284 5.11 -20.25 4.66
N VAL A 285 4.91 -21.04 5.69
CA VAL A 285 4.71 -22.50 5.62
C VAL A 285 3.33 -22.91 6.11
N GLU A 286 2.89 -24.10 5.73
CA GLU A 286 1.58 -24.67 6.11
C GLU A 286 1.42 -24.88 7.62
N THR A 287 2.52 -25.10 8.35
CA THR A 287 2.50 -25.34 9.81
C THR A 287 2.24 -24.07 10.63
N ARG A 288 2.39 -22.88 10.01
CA ARG A 288 2.08 -21.58 10.61
C ARG A 288 0.57 -21.33 10.63
N PRO A 289 0.02 -20.64 11.65
CA PRO A 289 -1.40 -20.28 11.70
C PRO A 289 -1.90 -19.55 10.46
N GLU A 290 -1.08 -18.66 9.89
CA GLU A 290 -1.38 -17.88 8.68
C GLU A 290 -1.43 -18.77 7.44
N GLY A 291 -0.43 -19.66 7.27
CA GLY A 291 -0.38 -20.60 6.15
C GLY A 291 -1.50 -21.62 6.20
N ALA A 292 -1.73 -22.24 7.36
CA ALA A 292 -2.85 -23.14 7.60
C ALA A 292 -4.20 -22.42 7.41
N GLY A 293 -4.29 -21.15 7.80
CA GLY A 293 -5.46 -20.31 7.60
C GLY A 293 -5.77 -20.07 6.13
N GLU A 294 -4.74 -19.79 5.32
CA GLU A 294 -4.86 -19.59 3.88
C GLU A 294 -5.21 -20.88 3.14
N LEU A 295 -4.58 -22.02 3.49
CA LEU A 295 -4.94 -23.32 2.91
C LEU A 295 -6.40 -23.68 3.21
N ARG A 296 -6.85 -23.51 4.47
CA ARG A 296 -8.26 -23.68 4.84
C ARG A 296 -9.18 -22.71 4.10
N ARG A 297 -8.77 -21.45 3.94
CA ARG A 297 -9.54 -20.47 3.16
C ARG A 297 -9.71 -20.97 1.73
N ARG A 298 -8.65 -21.45 1.08
CA ARG A 298 -8.69 -21.99 -0.29
C ARG A 298 -9.53 -23.25 -0.42
N GLU A 299 -9.48 -24.15 0.55
CA GLU A 299 -10.39 -25.31 0.61
C GLU A 299 -11.85 -24.87 0.71
N ILE A 300 -12.16 -23.94 1.61
CA ILE A 300 -13.52 -23.39 1.73
C ILE A 300 -13.93 -22.70 0.44
N LEU A 301 -13.05 -21.93 -0.21
CA LEU A 301 -13.31 -21.30 -1.49
C LEU A 301 -13.59 -22.33 -2.59
N ALA A 302 -12.78 -23.37 -2.69
CA ALA A 302 -12.97 -24.45 -3.65
C ALA A 302 -14.31 -25.17 -3.40
N TYR A 303 -14.65 -25.45 -2.15
CA TYR A 303 -15.92 -26.05 -1.76
C TYR A 303 -17.12 -25.12 -2.01
N VAL A 304 -16.99 -23.82 -1.72
CA VAL A 304 -18.02 -22.79 -2.00
C VAL A 304 -18.21 -22.67 -3.51
N HIS A 305 -17.15 -22.56 -4.30
CA HIS A 305 -17.23 -22.53 -5.77
C HIS A 305 -17.85 -23.80 -6.33
N TYR A 306 -17.43 -24.97 -5.85
CA TYR A 306 -18.03 -26.25 -6.25
C TYR A 306 -19.51 -26.31 -5.88
N THR A 307 -19.87 -25.92 -4.66
CA THR A 307 -21.26 -25.92 -4.18
C THR A 307 -22.11 -24.90 -4.94
N LEU A 308 -21.57 -23.71 -5.23
CA LEU A 308 -22.21 -22.71 -6.08
C LEU A 308 -22.38 -23.27 -7.50
N GLN A 309 -21.37 -23.86 -8.14
CA GLN A 309 -21.51 -24.42 -9.49
C GLN A 309 -22.49 -25.62 -9.55
N GLN A 310 -22.41 -26.56 -8.61
CA GLN A 310 -23.26 -27.75 -8.58
C GLN A 310 -24.70 -27.44 -8.15
N LYS A 311 -24.93 -26.54 -7.19
CA LYS A 311 -26.28 -26.14 -6.75
C LYS A 311 -26.91 -25.08 -7.66
N MET A 312 -26.13 -24.12 -8.18
CA MET A 312 -26.62 -23.13 -9.16
C MET A 312 -26.78 -23.74 -10.57
N GLY A 313 -26.16 -24.88 -10.88
CA GLY A 313 -26.43 -25.61 -12.12
C GLY A 313 -27.89 -26.07 -12.28
N GLY A 314 -28.70 -26.01 -11.21
CA GLY A 314 -30.08 -26.50 -11.23
C GLY A 314 -31.12 -25.62 -10.53
N ARG A 315 -30.76 -24.61 -9.73
CA ARG A 315 -31.73 -23.83 -8.93
C ARG A 315 -31.55 -22.32 -9.05
N SER A 316 -32.67 -21.61 -9.02
CA SER A 316 -32.75 -20.15 -9.07
C SER A 316 -32.53 -19.51 -7.69
N PHE A 317 -32.87 -20.24 -6.62
CA PHE A 317 -32.73 -19.81 -5.22
C PHE A 317 -32.06 -20.88 -4.35
N PHE A 318 -31.18 -20.47 -3.43
CA PHE A 318 -30.49 -21.39 -2.49
C PHE A 318 -30.25 -20.75 -1.11
N THR A 319 -29.97 -21.57 -0.09
CA THR A 319 -29.60 -21.13 1.27
C THR A 319 -28.12 -21.40 1.54
N LEU A 320 -27.56 -20.75 2.57
CA LEU A 320 -26.22 -21.05 3.09
C LEU A 320 -26.27 -21.92 4.36
N GLU A 321 -27.40 -22.55 4.65
CA GLU A 321 -27.57 -23.35 5.88
C GLU A 321 -26.71 -24.62 5.88
N ASP A 322 -26.38 -25.13 4.69
CA ASP A 322 -25.52 -26.30 4.49
C ASP A 322 -24.04 -26.07 4.88
N PHE A 323 -23.61 -24.81 5.05
CA PHE A 323 -22.26 -24.48 5.52
C PHE A 323 -22.18 -24.47 7.04
N ALA A 324 -21.03 -24.89 7.60
CA ALA A 324 -20.83 -24.82 9.04
C ALA A 324 -20.88 -23.37 9.54
N PRO A 325 -21.31 -23.09 10.79
CA PRO A 325 -21.50 -21.72 11.28
C PRO A 325 -20.28 -20.80 11.13
N ARG A 326 -19.06 -21.36 11.23
CA ARG A 326 -17.80 -20.64 11.07
C ARG A 326 -17.48 -20.29 9.61
N GLU A 327 -18.02 -21.04 8.65
CA GLU A 327 -17.79 -20.89 7.21
C GLU A 327 -18.83 -19.99 6.55
N ARG A 328 -20.03 -19.89 7.13
CA ARG A 328 -21.15 -19.09 6.58
C ARG A 328 -20.79 -17.64 6.28
N LYS A 329 -19.91 -17.03 7.09
CA LYS A 329 -19.47 -15.64 6.87
C LYS A 329 -18.67 -15.52 5.57
N LEU A 330 -17.75 -16.46 5.33
CA LEU A 330 -16.94 -16.49 4.12
C LEU A 330 -17.82 -16.87 2.92
N ALA A 331 -18.61 -17.94 3.02
CA ALA A 331 -19.53 -18.36 1.96
C ALA A 331 -20.50 -17.25 1.52
N ARG A 332 -20.99 -16.44 2.47
CA ARG A 332 -21.82 -15.26 2.19
C ARG A 332 -21.06 -14.20 1.39
N GLN A 333 -19.84 -13.88 1.81
CA GLN A 333 -19.00 -12.89 1.12
C GLN A 333 -18.73 -13.33 -0.33
N GLU A 334 -18.41 -14.60 -0.53
CA GLU A 334 -18.14 -15.16 -1.86
C GLU A 334 -19.39 -15.22 -2.74
N ALA A 335 -20.54 -15.61 -2.20
CA ALA A 335 -21.81 -15.59 -2.94
C ALA A 335 -22.15 -14.17 -3.44
N LEU A 336 -21.94 -13.15 -2.62
CA LEU A 336 -22.12 -11.75 -3.01
C LEU A 336 -21.10 -11.29 -4.07
N GLN A 337 -19.85 -11.74 -3.98
CA GLN A 337 -18.82 -11.46 -5.00
C GLN A 337 -19.13 -12.12 -6.33
N ALA A 338 -19.73 -13.32 -6.31
CA ALA A 338 -20.20 -14.03 -7.49
C ALA A 338 -21.43 -13.39 -8.13
N GLY A 339 -21.97 -12.28 -7.59
CA GLY A 339 -23.14 -11.59 -8.13
C GLY A 339 -24.48 -12.13 -7.63
N CYS A 340 -24.49 -13.00 -6.62
CA CYS A 340 -25.75 -13.44 -6.01
C CYS A 340 -26.38 -12.30 -5.22
N VAL A 341 -27.71 -12.24 -5.21
CA VAL A 341 -28.47 -11.19 -4.51
C VAL A 341 -29.18 -11.77 -3.29
N GLU A 342 -29.08 -11.11 -2.15
CA GLU A 342 -29.75 -11.53 -0.93
C GLU A 342 -31.26 -11.31 -0.99
N LEU A 343 -31.98 -12.37 -0.64
CA LEU A 343 -33.42 -12.44 -0.65
C LEU A 343 -33.95 -13.00 0.68
N LYS A 344 -34.88 -12.30 1.30
CA LYS A 344 -35.55 -12.75 2.52
C LYS A 344 -37.04 -12.84 2.31
N ILE A 345 -37.56 -14.06 2.40
CA ILE A 345 -38.98 -14.37 2.27
C ILE A 345 -39.47 -14.96 3.59
N GLY A 346 -40.30 -14.18 4.31
CA GLY A 346 -40.74 -14.55 5.65
C GLY A 346 -39.54 -14.69 6.61
N ARG A 347 -39.31 -15.90 7.11
CA ARG A 347 -38.18 -16.24 8.00
C ARG A 347 -36.98 -16.84 7.26
N ARG A 348 -37.11 -17.17 5.98
CA ARG A 348 -36.05 -17.81 5.19
C ARG A 348 -35.12 -16.77 4.59
N GLU A 349 -33.81 -17.01 4.70
CA GLU A 349 -32.77 -16.23 4.04
C GLU A 349 -32.21 -17.04 2.88
N LEU A 350 -32.32 -16.48 1.69
CA LEU A 350 -32.05 -17.08 0.40
C LEU A 350 -31.10 -16.19 -0.39
N PHE A 351 -30.44 -16.77 -1.37
CA PHE A 351 -29.65 -16.08 -2.37
C PHE A 351 -30.25 -16.37 -3.75
N CYS A 352 -30.38 -15.32 -4.55
CA CYS A 352 -30.75 -15.40 -5.96
C CYS A 352 -29.48 -15.66 -6.77
N ALA A 353 -29.47 -16.76 -7.53
CA ALA A 353 -28.35 -17.08 -8.41
C ALA A 353 -28.32 -16.12 -9.63
N PRO A 354 -27.14 -15.65 -10.07
CA PRO A 354 -26.99 -14.75 -11.23
C PRO A 354 -27.00 -15.52 -12.57
N ILE A 355 -27.91 -16.47 -12.71
CA ILE A 355 -27.99 -17.36 -13.89
C ILE A 355 -29.26 -17.08 -14.68
N LYS A 356 -29.19 -17.08 -16.02
CA LYS A 356 -30.40 -17.03 -16.85
C LYS A 356 -31.16 -18.35 -16.69
N SER A 357 -32.42 -18.27 -16.30
CA SER A 357 -33.32 -19.41 -16.10
C SER A 357 -34.65 -19.17 -16.80
N ASP A 358 -35.30 -20.27 -17.15
CA ASP A 358 -36.68 -20.23 -17.66
C ASP A 358 -37.63 -19.62 -16.60
N PRO A 359 -38.46 -18.62 -16.97
CA PRO A 359 -39.42 -18.00 -16.04
C PRO A 359 -40.37 -19.00 -15.37
N GLY A 360 -40.75 -20.09 -16.05
CA GLY A 360 -41.59 -21.14 -15.48
C GLY A 360 -40.89 -21.98 -14.43
N LYS A 361 -39.58 -22.18 -14.55
CA LYS A 361 -38.75 -22.76 -13.49
C LYS A 361 -38.68 -21.83 -12.27
N ILE A 362 -38.38 -20.54 -12.48
CA ILE A 362 -38.32 -19.55 -11.39
C ILE A 362 -39.68 -19.46 -10.67
N ALA A 363 -40.77 -19.41 -11.42
CA ALA A 363 -42.13 -19.38 -10.88
C ALA A 363 -42.46 -20.61 -10.03
N ARG A 364 -42.08 -21.82 -10.47
CA ARG A 364 -42.29 -23.06 -9.70
C ARG A 364 -41.50 -23.07 -8.39
N GLU A 365 -40.22 -22.70 -8.43
CA GLU A 365 -39.40 -22.60 -7.22
C GLU A 365 -39.99 -21.57 -6.23
N LEU A 366 -40.41 -20.41 -6.72
CA LEU A 366 -41.05 -19.40 -5.88
C LEU A 366 -42.43 -19.83 -5.37
N LYS A 367 -43.20 -20.62 -6.14
CA LYS A 367 -44.47 -21.19 -5.67
C LYS A 367 -44.24 -22.14 -4.49
N GLU A 368 -43.19 -22.96 -4.53
CA GLU A 368 -42.82 -23.82 -3.39
C GLU A 368 -42.41 -23.01 -2.15
N ILE A 369 -41.77 -21.85 -2.35
CA ILE A 369 -41.30 -20.99 -1.25
C ILE A 369 -42.42 -20.11 -0.69
N THR A 370 -43.27 -19.56 -1.54
CA THR A 370 -44.25 -18.49 -1.21
C THR A 370 -45.70 -18.97 -1.19
N GLY A 371 -46.00 -20.09 -1.86
CA GLY A 371 -47.37 -20.55 -2.11
C GLY A 371 -48.12 -19.76 -3.19
N LEU A 372 -47.49 -18.77 -3.83
CA LEU A 372 -48.14 -17.92 -4.83
C LEU A 372 -47.97 -18.47 -6.24
N ASP A 373 -49.05 -18.41 -7.03
CA ASP A 373 -49.01 -18.65 -8.47
C ASP A 373 -48.48 -17.41 -9.20
N LEU A 374 -47.19 -17.45 -9.55
CA LEU A 374 -46.50 -16.37 -10.27
C LEU A 374 -46.47 -16.65 -11.79
N PRO A 375 -46.45 -15.60 -12.63
CA PRO A 375 -46.59 -15.76 -14.08
C PRO A 375 -45.31 -16.28 -14.75
N ALA A 376 -45.40 -17.42 -15.42
CA ALA A 376 -44.31 -18.07 -16.15
C ALA A 376 -44.07 -17.52 -17.58
N ARG A 377 -44.39 -16.24 -17.86
CA ARG A 377 -44.35 -15.67 -19.22
C ARG A 377 -43.04 -14.91 -19.47
N GLY A 378 -42.56 -14.91 -20.71
CA GLY A 378 -41.37 -14.19 -21.14
C GLY A 378 -40.24 -15.12 -21.61
N GLY A 379 -39.12 -14.53 -22.04
CA GLY A 379 -37.90 -15.27 -22.36
C GLY A 379 -37.04 -15.59 -21.13
N PRO A 380 -35.99 -16.42 -21.28
CA PRO A 380 -35.04 -16.70 -20.20
C PRO A 380 -34.53 -15.42 -19.55
N THR A 381 -34.58 -15.37 -18.22
CA THR A 381 -34.23 -14.17 -17.44
C THR A 381 -33.48 -14.57 -16.17
N VAL A 382 -32.78 -13.62 -15.57
CA VAL A 382 -32.14 -13.85 -14.27
C VAL A 382 -33.19 -13.75 -13.16
N PRO A 383 -33.11 -14.58 -12.10
CA PRO A 383 -34.07 -14.59 -10.99
C PRO A 383 -34.35 -13.21 -10.39
N VAL A 384 -33.33 -12.36 -10.27
CA VAL A 384 -33.47 -10.99 -9.74
C VAL A 384 -34.36 -10.12 -10.61
N ALA A 385 -34.17 -10.16 -11.93
CA ALA A 385 -35.00 -9.41 -12.87
C ALA A 385 -36.44 -9.91 -12.83
N TYR A 386 -36.64 -11.23 -12.82
CA TYR A 386 -37.97 -11.82 -12.66
C TYR A 386 -38.67 -11.36 -11.37
N LEU A 387 -37.94 -11.31 -10.24
CA LEU A 387 -38.47 -10.81 -8.97
C LEU A 387 -38.89 -9.34 -9.08
N ILE A 388 -38.07 -8.50 -9.72
CA ILE A 388 -38.36 -7.07 -9.92
C ILE A 388 -39.63 -6.91 -10.77
N ASP A 389 -39.72 -7.60 -11.91
CA ASP A 389 -40.84 -7.50 -12.84
C ASP A 389 -42.17 -7.99 -12.23
N ASN A 390 -42.09 -8.88 -11.25
CA ASN A 390 -43.25 -9.49 -10.58
C ASN A 390 -43.53 -8.94 -9.18
N SER A 391 -42.90 -7.82 -8.82
CA SER A 391 -43.15 -7.16 -7.55
C SER A 391 -43.17 -5.63 -7.65
N TYR A 392 -43.85 -5.00 -6.71
CA TYR A 392 -43.91 -3.56 -6.54
C TYR A 392 -43.11 -3.12 -5.32
N THR A 393 -42.50 -1.94 -5.40
CA THR A 393 -42.08 -1.19 -4.22
C THR A 393 -43.32 -0.72 -3.42
N ALA A 394 -43.13 -0.29 -2.16
CA ALA A 394 -44.21 0.29 -1.36
C ALA A 394 -44.90 1.47 -2.07
N ARG A 395 -44.14 2.27 -2.82
CA ARG A 395 -44.68 3.44 -3.55
C ARG A 395 -45.55 3.01 -4.72
N GLU A 396 -45.11 2.04 -5.50
CA GLU A 396 -45.86 1.52 -6.65
C GLU A 396 -47.12 0.79 -6.18
N ALA A 397 -47.00 -0.09 -5.18
CA ALA A 397 -48.14 -0.78 -4.58
C ALA A 397 -49.17 0.22 -4.02
N GLY A 398 -48.71 1.28 -3.36
CA GLY A 398 -49.56 2.37 -2.88
C GLY A 398 -50.34 3.05 -4.00
N ARG A 399 -49.69 3.38 -5.13
CA ARG A 399 -50.39 3.94 -6.31
C ARG A 399 -51.44 2.98 -6.87
N VAL A 400 -51.11 1.70 -6.98
CA VAL A 400 -52.03 0.67 -7.51
C VAL A 400 -53.26 0.51 -6.60
N LEU A 401 -53.08 0.60 -5.28
CA LEU A 401 -54.14 0.45 -4.28
C LEU A 401 -54.84 1.78 -3.95
N GLY A 402 -54.34 2.92 -4.41
CA GLY A 402 -54.88 4.24 -4.08
C GLY A 402 -54.58 4.71 -2.64
N ILE A 403 -53.48 4.23 -2.03
CA ILE A 403 -53.14 4.49 -0.61
C ILE A 403 -51.71 5.02 -0.45
N ARG A 404 -51.38 5.54 0.74
CA ARG A 404 -50.02 6.07 0.99
C ARG A 404 -49.01 4.92 1.09
N PRO A 405 -47.75 5.13 0.65
CA PRO A 405 -46.72 4.07 0.72
C PRO A 405 -46.48 3.50 2.13
N GLY A 406 -46.64 4.33 3.17
CA GLY A 406 -46.51 3.90 4.57
C GLY A 406 -47.60 2.92 5.03
N ASP A 407 -48.79 2.99 4.42
CA ASP A 407 -49.94 2.14 4.77
C ASP A 407 -49.81 0.74 4.17
N VAL A 408 -49.10 0.62 3.04
CA VAL A 408 -48.78 -0.67 2.40
C VAL A 408 -47.97 -1.59 3.33
N GLY A 409 -47.02 -1.02 4.08
CA GLY A 409 -46.30 -1.74 5.14
C GLY A 409 -47.24 -2.26 6.23
N GLY A 410 -48.21 -1.43 6.62
CA GLY A 410 -49.24 -1.78 7.60
C GLY A 410 -50.10 -2.97 7.18
N LEU A 411 -50.45 -3.07 5.90
CA LEU A 411 -51.22 -4.18 5.32
C LEU A 411 -50.44 -5.50 5.28
N ARG A 412 -49.13 -5.45 5.02
CA ARG A 412 -48.26 -6.64 5.08
C ARG A 412 -48.11 -7.18 6.50
N GLU A 413 -47.94 -6.30 7.49
CA GLU A 413 -47.87 -6.71 8.90
C GLU A 413 -49.16 -7.42 9.38
N LEU A 414 -50.31 -7.05 8.82
CA LEU A 414 -51.61 -7.69 9.09
C LEU A 414 -51.85 -8.96 8.24
N GLY A 415 -50.90 -9.34 7.39
CA GLY A 415 -51.00 -10.52 6.52
C GLY A 415 -51.89 -10.33 5.29
N HIS A 416 -52.37 -9.11 5.00
CA HIS A 416 -53.19 -8.82 3.83
C HIS A 416 -52.38 -8.66 2.54
N LEU A 417 -51.08 -8.40 2.66
CA LEU A 417 -50.13 -8.37 1.54
C LEU A 417 -48.96 -9.30 1.79
N GLN A 418 -48.61 -10.07 0.77
CA GLN A 418 -47.39 -10.87 0.75
C GLN A 418 -46.27 -10.09 0.06
N GLY A 419 -45.07 -10.22 0.63
CA GLY A 419 -43.90 -9.53 0.12
C GLY A 419 -42.62 -10.13 0.66
N PHE A 420 -41.51 -9.73 0.04
CA PHE A 420 -40.17 -10.18 0.35
C PHE A 420 -39.26 -8.98 0.56
N GLN A 421 -38.08 -9.23 1.11
CA GLN A 421 -37.04 -8.23 1.21
C GLN A 421 -35.89 -8.64 0.30
N MET A 422 -35.43 -7.73 -0.53
CA MET A 422 -34.33 -7.93 -1.46
C MET A 422 -33.32 -6.80 -1.21
N GLU A 423 -32.09 -7.16 -0.86
CA GLU A 423 -31.03 -6.21 -0.48
C GLU A 423 -31.47 -5.14 0.53
N GLY A 424 -32.23 -5.55 1.54
CA GLY A 424 -32.72 -4.63 2.57
C GLY A 424 -34.03 -3.91 2.22
N VAL A 425 -34.44 -3.88 0.94
CA VAL A 425 -35.66 -3.19 0.48
C VAL A 425 -36.86 -4.14 0.46
N VAL A 426 -37.99 -3.71 1.05
CA VAL A 426 -39.24 -4.48 1.03
C VAL A 426 -39.98 -4.29 -0.29
N ARG A 427 -40.33 -5.40 -0.93
CA ARG A 427 -41.13 -5.47 -2.16
C ARG A 427 -42.37 -6.34 -1.94
N TYR A 428 -43.42 -6.09 -2.71
CA TYR A 428 -44.74 -6.70 -2.57
C TYR A 428 -45.11 -7.40 -3.87
N TRP A 429 -45.58 -8.65 -3.81
CA TRP A 429 -45.90 -9.41 -5.01
C TRP A 429 -47.04 -8.75 -5.79
N ARG A 430 -46.89 -8.58 -7.11
CA ARG A 430 -47.93 -7.96 -7.96
C ARG A 430 -49.26 -8.71 -7.85
N VAL A 431 -49.21 -10.04 -7.89
CA VAL A 431 -50.39 -10.92 -7.71
C VAL A 431 -51.08 -10.66 -6.37
N SER A 432 -50.33 -10.49 -5.28
CA SER A 432 -50.90 -10.21 -3.96
C SER A 432 -51.56 -8.82 -3.92
N VAL A 433 -50.93 -7.81 -4.52
CA VAL A 433 -51.48 -6.45 -4.59
C VAL A 433 -52.73 -6.40 -5.46
N ASP A 434 -52.72 -7.05 -6.62
CA ASP A 434 -53.86 -7.09 -7.54
C ASP A 434 -55.04 -7.87 -6.96
N THR A 435 -54.77 -8.96 -6.22
CA THR A 435 -55.80 -9.72 -5.50
C THR A 435 -56.46 -8.85 -4.43
N LEU A 436 -55.64 -8.15 -3.64
CA LEU A 436 -56.15 -7.24 -2.62
C LEU A 436 -56.99 -6.14 -3.28
N ARG A 437 -56.50 -5.49 -4.35
CA ARG A 437 -57.22 -4.44 -5.10
C ARG A 437 -58.63 -4.85 -5.53
N ARG A 438 -58.84 -6.13 -5.87
CA ARG A 438 -60.15 -6.68 -6.29
C ARG A 438 -61.02 -7.14 -5.13
N SER A 439 -60.55 -7.06 -3.89
CA SER A 439 -61.27 -7.50 -2.71
C SER A 439 -62.46 -6.57 -2.40
N PRO A 440 -63.67 -7.10 -2.20
CA PRO A 440 -64.87 -6.30 -1.89
C PRO A 440 -64.79 -5.62 -0.51
N ASN A 441 -63.84 -5.98 0.34
CA ASN A 441 -63.68 -5.45 1.71
C ASN A 441 -62.49 -4.49 1.85
N MET A 442 -61.92 -3.98 0.75
CA MET A 442 -60.74 -3.11 0.75
C MET A 442 -60.86 -1.95 1.73
N ASP A 443 -61.93 -1.17 1.67
CA ASP A 443 -62.10 0.02 2.52
C ASP A 443 -62.13 -0.33 4.01
N ARG A 444 -62.72 -1.49 4.35
CA ARG A 444 -62.74 -2.00 5.72
C ARG A 444 -61.34 -2.41 6.18
N LEU A 445 -60.57 -3.07 5.31
CA LEU A 445 -59.19 -3.48 5.60
C LEU A 445 -58.26 -2.28 5.77
N LEU A 446 -58.40 -1.26 4.92
CA LEU A 446 -57.63 -0.02 5.00
C LEU A 446 -57.94 0.76 6.28
N ARG A 447 -59.22 0.88 6.64
CA ARG A 447 -59.64 1.51 7.90
C ARG A 447 -59.05 0.77 9.11
N ARG A 448 -59.09 -0.55 9.12
CA ARG A 448 -58.51 -1.34 10.22
C ARG A 448 -56.98 -1.25 10.28
N ALA A 449 -56.31 -1.10 9.14
CA ALA A 449 -54.85 -0.94 9.04
C ALA A 449 -54.34 0.47 9.35
N GLU A 450 -55.24 1.47 9.41
CA GLU A 450 -54.93 2.88 9.67
C GLU A 450 -54.15 3.06 10.99
N LYS A 451 -53.05 3.82 10.93
CA LYS A 451 -52.28 4.21 12.12
C LYS A 451 -52.86 5.49 12.72
N ILE A 452 -53.40 5.40 13.92
CA ILE A 452 -54.01 6.51 14.66
C ILE A 452 -53.14 6.92 15.86
N LYS A 453 -53.23 8.18 16.29
CA LYS A 453 -52.47 8.68 17.45
C LYS A 453 -53.17 8.27 18.74
N THR A 454 -52.44 8.32 19.87
CA THR A 454 -53.00 8.05 21.20
C THR A 454 -54.23 8.90 21.53
N GLY A 455 -54.29 10.14 21.04
CA GLY A 455 -55.45 11.02 21.22
C GLY A 455 -56.69 10.58 20.43
N ASP A 456 -56.51 10.05 19.22
CA ASP A 456 -57.61 9.51 18.41
C ASP A 456 -58.11 8.18 18.99
N ALA A 457 -57.18 7.31 19.42
CA ALA A 457 -57.52 6.06 20.09
C ALA A 457 -58.26 6.28 21.42
N ALA A 458 -57.85 7.29 22.20
CA ALA A 458 -58.54 7.72 23.41
C ALA A 458 -60.00 8.13 23.14
N ARG A 459 -60.24 8.85 22.02
CA ARG A 459 -61.59 9.24 21.60
C ARG A 459 -62.43 8.04 21.18
N ILE A 460 -61.86 7.09 20.43
CA ILE A 460 -62.58 5.87 19.99
C ILE A 460 -62.99 5.01 21.19
N LEU A 461 -62.10 4.83 22.17
CA LEU A 461 -62.34 4.01 23.35
C LEU A 461 -63.06 4.75 24.49
N ALA A 462 -63.33 6.05 24.35
CA ALA A 462 -63.87 6.91 25.41
C ALA A 462 -63.08 6.83 26.75
N ILE A 463 -61.75 6.88 26.67
CA ILE A 463 -60.82 6.84 27.82
C ILE A 463 -59.74 7.93 27.71
N THR A 464 -58.94 8.14 28.76
CA THR A 464 -57.86 9.15 28.73
C THR A 464 -56.61 8.66 27.97
N GLN A 465 -55.77 9.59 27.49
CA GLN A 465 -54.51 9.22 26.82
C GLN A 465 -53.53 8.50 27.75
N ASP A 466 -53.60 8.72 29.07
CA ASP A 466 -52.76 7.98 30.03
C ASP A 466 -53.27 6.56 30.26
N GLN A 467 -54.59 6.35 30.20
CA GLN A 467 -55.18 5.01 30.17
C GLN A 467 -54.79 4.25 28.89
N ILE A 468 -54.68 4.91 27.73
CA ILE A 468 -54.11 4.31 26.52
C ILE A 468 -52.65 3.88 26.74
N LYS A 469 -51.81 4.73 27.35
CA LYS A 469 -50.42 4.35 27.67
C LYS A 469 -50.34 3.20 28.67
N ARG A 470 -51.31 3.10 29.59
CA ARG A 470 -51.44 1.97 30.53
C ARG A 470 -51.78 0.68 29.79
N LEU A 471 -52.77 0.70 28.89
CA LEU A 471 -53.13 -0.44 28.02
C LEU A 471 -51.94 -0.95 27.19
N ILE A 472 -51.09 -0.05 26.68
CA ILE A 472 -49.86 -0.44 25.97
C ILE A 472 -48.85 -1.10 26.92
N ARG A 473 -48.70 -0.58 28.15
CA ARG A 473 -47.74 -1.11 29.14
C ARG A 473 -48.15 -2.47 29.68
N GLU A 474 -49.44 -2.66 29.91
CA GLU A 474 -50.04 -3.91 30.39
C GLU A 474 -50.21 -4.94 29.26
N GLY A 475 -49.87 -4.59 28.01
CA GLY A 475 -49.86 -5.50 26.87
C GLY A 475 -51.22 -5.70 26.19
N HIS A 476 -52.26 -5.00 26.64
CA HIS A 476 -53.60 -5.04 26.03
C HIS A 476 -53.68 -4.33 24.67
N LEU A 477 -52.80 -3.37 24.39
CA LEU A 477 -52.67 -2.73 23.07
C LEU A 477 -51.24 -2.79 22.55
N ARG A 478 -51.07 -3.15 21.28
CA ARG A 478 -49.76 -3.15 20.62
C ARG A 478 -49.47 -1.81 19.96
N SER A 479 -48.25 -1.32 20.17
CA SER A 479 -47.76 -0.12 19.48
C SER A 479 -47.38 -0.46 18.04
N ALA A 480 -47.94 0.29 17.07
CA ALA A 480 -47.65 0.19 15.64
C ALA A 480 -46.47 1.08 15.18
N GLY A 481 -45.72 1.62 16.14
CA GLY A 481 -44.55 2.49 15.95
C GLY A 481 -44.56 3.70 16.89
N ARG A 482 -43.47 4.48 16.88
CA ARG A 482 -43.38 5.76 17.58
C ARG A 482 -43.07 6.89 16.61
N SER A 483 -43.64 8.07 16.85
CA SER A 483 -43.21 9.31 16.19
C SER A 483 -41.82 9.74 16.66
N GLU A 484 -41.18 10.65 15.92
CA GLU A 484 -39.89 11.28 16.29
C GLU A 484 -39.94 11.98 17.65
N ARG A 485 -41.13 12.44 18.08
CA ARG A 485 -41.38 13.04 19.41
C ARG A 485 -41.73 12.01 20.49
N GLY A 486 -41.62 10.72 20.20
CA GLY A 486 -41.83 9.62 21.14
C GLY A 486 -43.30 9.21 21.38
N ALA A 487 -44.28 9.83 20.72
CA ALA A 487 -45.70 9.44 20.85
C ALA A 487 -45.99 8.12 20.12
N TYR A 488 -46.80 7.24 20.74
CA TYR A 488 -47.21 5.97 20.15
C TYR A 488 -48.21 6.16 19.01
N HIS A 489 -48.06 5.34 17.97
CA HIS A 489 -49.12 5.09 17.00
C HIS A 489 -49.76 3.73 17.30
N LEU A 490 -51.08 3.65 17.15
CA LEU A 490 -51.88 2.45 17.35
C LEU A 490 -52.58 2.10 16.06
N ARG A 491 -52.87 0.81 15.83
CA ARG A 491 -53.70 0.41 14.71
C ARG A 491 -55.16 0.63 15.09
N ARG A 492 -55.93 1.21 14.19
CA ARG A 492 -57.35 1.46 14.43
C ARG A 492 -58.13 0.18 14.68
N GLY A 493 -57.84 -0.90 13.94
CA GLY A 493 -58.46 -2.22 14.14
C GLY A 493 -58.20 -2.77 15.55
N ASP A 494 -56.95 -2.76 16.03
CA ASP A 494 -56.61 -3.23 17.38
C ASP A 494 -57.32 -2.42 18.47
N VAL A 495 -57.54 -1.13 18.23
CA VAL A 495 -58.27 -0.24 19.13
C VAL A 495 -59.78 -0.51 19.08
N GLU A 496 -60.35 -0.72 17.90
CA GLU A 496 -61.77 -1.05 17.73
C GLU A 496 -62.10 -2.43 18.33
N ASP A 497 -61.24 -3.44 18.13
CA ASP A 497 -61.43 -4.80 18.69
C ASP A 497 -61.35 -4.80 20.23
N LEU A 498 -60.61 -3.85 20.81
CA LEU A 498 -60.54 -3.69 22.26
C LEU A 498 -61.85 -3.17 22.85
N LEU A 499 -62.72 -2.51 22.08
CA LEU A 499 -64.00 -1.99 22.60
C LEU A 499 -64.85 -3.09 23.25
N GLU A 500 -64.84 -4.29 22.68
CA GLU A 500 -65.61 -5.43 23.17
C GLU A 500 -65.10 -5.94 24.53
N HIS A 501 -63.80 -5.79 24.81
CA HIS A 501 -63.13 -6.33 26.00
C HIS A 501 -62.76 -5.23 27.02
N LEU A 502 -62.91 -3.97 26.64
CA LEU A 502 -62.56 -2.82 27.47
C LEU A 502 -63.34 -2.76 28.80
N PRO A 503 -64.64 -3.11 28.88
CA PRO A 503 -65.37 -3.11 30.14
C PRO A 503 -64.75 -4.03 31.19
N ASP A 504 -64.31 -5.23 30.80
CA ASP A 504 -63.68 -6.21 31.69
C ASP A 504 -62.29 -5.75 32.15
N ILE A 505 -61.52 -5.16 31.23
CA ILE A 505 -60.21 -4.57 31.53
C ILE A 505 -60.37 -3.40 32.51
N ARG A 506 -61.40 -2.55 32.33
CA ARG A 506 -61.71 -1.42 33.20
C ARG A 506 -62.21 -1.85 34.58
N ALA A 507 -62.96 -2.96 34.67
CA ALA A 507 -63.37 -3.53 35.95
C ALA A 507 -62.16 -3.92 36.82
N GLY A 508 -61.06 -4.34 36.20
CA GLY A 508 -59.79 -4.61 36.87
C GLY A 508 -58.97 -3.37 37.26
N TRP A 509 -59.39 -2.15 36.89
CA TRP A 509 -58.61 -0.94 37.20
C TRP A 509 -58.78 -0.43 38.63
N GLY A 510 -59.86 -0.82 39.33
CA GLY A 510 -60.17 -0.41 40.71
C GLY A 510 -60.36 1.11 40.87
N GLU A 511 -61.05 1.55 41.93
CA GLU A 511 -61.15 2.96 42.31
C GLU A 511 -59.76 3.51 42.69
N ALA A 512 -59.04 4.02 41.70
CA ALA A 512 -57.85 4.83 41.93
C ALA A 512 -58.29 6.31 41.90
N THR A 513 -58.33 6.86 43.11
CA THR A 513 -58.53 8.27 43.42
C THR A 513 -57.69 9.19 42.55
N ASP A 514 -58.33 10.29 42.17
CA ASP A 514 -57.72 11.47 41.59
C ASP A 514 -56.64 12.01 42.55
N GLN A 515 -55.38 11.76 42.22
CA GLN A 515 -54.23 12.45 42.80
C GLN A 515 -53.37 13.01 41.69
N SER A 516 -53.89 14.04 41.02
CA SER A 516 -53.06 15.07 40.43
C SER A 516 -52.46 15.94 41.55
N GLN A 517 -51.38 15.49 42.20
CA GLN A 517 -50.51 16.37 42.98
C GLN A 517 -49.10 15.78 43.11
N ASP A 518 -48.12 16.64 42.83
CA ASP A 518 -46.68 16.54 43.06
C ASP A 518 -45.91 15.30 42.56
N ARG A 519 -45.14 15.52 41.49
CA ARG A 519 -43.93 14.72 41.22
C ARG A 519 -42.69 15.58 41.43
N PRO A 520 -41.72 15.15 42.27
CA PRO A 520 -40.47 15.86 42.42
C PRO A 520 -39.61 15.71 41.17
N VAL A 521 -38.92 16.80 40.80
CA VAL A 521 -37.93 16.82 39.73
C VAL A 521 -36.81 15.82 40.07
N ARG A 522 -36.72 14.72 39.31
CA ARG A 522 -35.58 13.78 39.38
C ARG A 522 -34.30 14.49 38.96
N ARG A 523 -33.40 14.75 39.91
CA ARG A 523 -32.01 15.13 39.65
C ARG A 523 -31.34 14.09 38.75
N LYS A 524 -30.84 14.52 37.60
CA LYS A 524 -29.99 13.72 36.71
C LYS A 524 -28.72 13.29 37.48
N LYS A 525 -28.50 11.98 37.62
CA LYS A 525 -27.19 11.44 38.02
C LYS A 525 -26.16 11.86 36.97
N ARG A 526 -25.15 12.63 37.38
CA ARG A 526 -23.96 12.93 36.57
C ARG A 526 -23.27 11.61 36.26
N ARG A 527 -23.28 11.23 34.99
CA ARG A 527 -22.35 10.21 34.47
C ARG A 527 -20.92 10.75 34.59
N PRO A 528 -19.91 9.88 34.82
CA PRO A 528 -18.51 10.30 34.81
C PRO A 528 -18.21 11.06 33.51
N ARG A 529 -17.48 12.16 33.62
CA ARG A 529 -17.06 12.98 32.49
C ARG A 529 -16.20 12.11 31.57
N ARG A 530 -16.81 11.51 30.55
CA ARG A 530 -16.10 11.23 29.31
C ARG A 530 -15.71 12.59 28.75
N HIS A 531 -14.45 12.74 28.33
CA HIS A 531 -14.05 13.88 27.52
C HIS A 531 -15.13 14.10 26.46
N LYS A 532 -15.63 15.34 26.40
CA LYS A 532 -16.61 15.73 25.41
C LYS A 532 -15.85 15.67 24.09
N VAL A 533 -15.94 14.54 23.38
CA VAL A 533 -15.67 14.52 21.94
C VAL A 533 -16.50 15.69 21.42
N GLU A 534 -15.84 16.68 20.82
CA GLU A 534 -16.54 17.80 20.21
C GLU A 534 -17.69 17.22 19.40
N LYS A 535 -18.89 17.81 19.57
CA LYS A 535 -19.99 17.45 18.70
C LYS A 535 -19.52 17.80 17.30
N VAL A 536 -19.14 16.79 16.52
CA VAL A 536 -19.02 16.92 15.09
C VAL A 536 -20.37 17.49 14.65
N THR A 537 -20.36 18.75 14.23
CA THR A 537 -21.52 19.41 13.64
C THR A 537 -22.05 18.46 12.59
N GLU A 538 -23.37 18.21 12.57
CA GLU A 538 -23.95 17.43 11.48
C GLU A 538 -23.44 18.06 10.17
N PRO A 539 -22.76 17.28 9.30
CA PRO A 539 -22.17 17.84 8.11
C PRO A 539 -23.29 18.53 7.32
N GLY A 540 -23.06 19.80 6.99
CA GLY A 540 -23.96 20.55 6.12
C GLY A 540 -24.09 19.88 4.75
N PRO A 541 -24.94 20.42 3.86
CA PRO A 541 -25.00 19.96 2.49
C PRO A 541 -23.59 19.99 1.87
N ILE A 542 -23.22 18.93 1.15
CA ILE A 542 -21.92 18.82 0.49
C ILE A 542 -21.81 19.95 -0.53
N VAL A 543 -20.84 20.83 -0.33
CA VAL A 543 -20.47 21.91 -1.27
C VAL A 543 -19.33 21.39 -2.14
N LEU A 544 -19.42 21.63 -3.45
CA LEU A 544 -18.38 21.25 -4.40
C LEU A 544 -17.17 22.17 -4.28
N ASP A 545 -15.97 21.61 -4.31
CA ASP A 545 -14.74 22.39 -4.40
C ASP A 545 -14.61 23.05 -5.78
N ASP A 546 -13.82 24.13 -5.86
CA ASP A 546 -13.62 24.90 -7.10
C ASP A 546 -13.17 24.02 -8.27
N TYR A 547 -12.25 23.06 -8.02
CA TYR A 547 -11.77 22.15 -9.06
C TYR A 547 -12.88 21.21 -9.56
N GLN A 548 -13.77 20.76 -8.66
CA GLN A 548 -14.90 19.91 -9.01
C GLN A 548 -15.91 20.68 -9.86
N GLN A 549 -16.22 21.92 -9.48
CA GLN A 549 -17.12 22.80 -10.24
C GLN A 549 -16.58 23.07 -11.65
N LYS A 550 -15.28 23.38 -11.78
CA LYS A 550 -14.63 23.59 -13.08
C LYS A 550 -14.69 22.35 -13.96
N ALA A 551 -14.42 21.17 -13.41
CA ALA A 551 -14.48 19.91 -14.14
C ALA A 551 -15.90 19.62 -14.67
N ILE A 552 -16.91 19.75 -13.80
CA ILE A 552 -18.31 19.51 -14.18
C ILE A 552 -18.77 20.53 -15.24
N ALA A 553 -18.45 21.81 -15.06
CA ALA A 553 -18.81 22.84 -16.05
C ALA A 553 -18.22 22.54 -17.43
N ALA A 554 -16.94 22.20 -17.51
CA ALA A 554 -16.28 21.86 -18.78
C ALA A 554 -16.90 20.61 -19.44
N LEU A 555 -17.25 19.57 -18.66
CA LEU A 555 -17.94 18.39 -19.17
C LEU A 555 -19.31 18.74 -19.76
N LEU A 556 -20.10 19.56 -19.05
CA LEU A 556 -21.43 19.96 -19.50
C LEU A 556 -21.40 20.91 -20.71
N GLU A 557 -20.31 21.66 -20.89
CA GLU A 557 -20.03 22.43 -22.12
C GLU A 557 -19.61 21.56 -23.31
N GLY A 558 -19.43 20.25 -23.09
CA GLY A 558 -19.09 19.28 -24.13
C GLY A 558 -17.60 19.12 -24.37
N TYR A 559 -16.75 19.45 -23.39
CA TYR A 559 -15.31 19.12 -23.44
C TYR A 559 -15.03 17.79 -22.76
N SER A 560 -13.98 17.11 -23.20
CA SER A 560 -13.38 16.03 -22.41
C SER A 560 -12.52 16.63 -21.31
N VAL A 561 -12.48 15.98 -20.15
CA VAL A 561 -11.81 16.50 -18.94
C VAL A 561 -10.91 15.45 -18.32
N LEU A 562 -9.68 15.83 -18.00
CA LEU A 562 -8.77 15.04 -17.18
C LEU A 562 -8.60 15.71 -15.82
N VAL A 563 -8.86 14.96 -14.74
CA VAL A 563 -8.75 15.43 -13.36
C VAL A 563 -7.62 14.69 -12.65
N ALA A 564 -6.58 15.43 -12.24
CA ALA A 564 -5.58 14.94 -11.30
C ALA A 564 -5.79 15.57 -9.93
N ALA A 565 -6.14 14.75 -8.94
CA ALA A 565 -6.21 15.19 -7.55
C ALA A 565 -5.76 14.06 -6.61
N PRO A 566 -5.24 14.34 -5.40
CA PRO A 566 -4.92 13.31 -4.41
C PRO A 566 -6.10 12.37 -4.08
N THR A 567 -5.83 11.16 -3.63
CA THR A 567 -6.88 10.28 -3.10
C THR A 567 -7.49 10.89 -1.84
N GLY A 568 -8.80 10.72 -1.66
CA GLY A 568 -9.52 11.30 -0.52
C GLY A 568 -9.97 12.76 -0.67
N THR A 569 -9.75 13.41 -1.82
CA THR A 569 -10.21 14.80 -2.09
C THR A 569 -11.58 14.87 -2.76
N GLY A 570 -12.29 13.74 -2.90
CA GLY A 570 -13.66 13.74 -3.43
C GLY A 570 -13.81 13.69 -4.95
N LYS A 571 -12.79 13.24 -5.71
CA LYS A 571 -12.87 13.06 -7.18
C LYS A 571 -14.12 12.33 -7.67
N THR A 572 -14.56 11.31 -6.93
CA THR A 572 -15.79 10.54 -7.24
C THR A 572 -17.02 11.43 -7.36
N LEU A 573 -17.07 12.53 -6.62
CA LEU A 573 -18.21 13.45 -6.63
C LEU A 573 -18.39 14.13 -8.01
N ILE A 574 -17.31 14.33 -8.77
CA ILE A 574 -17.37 14.82 -10.15
C ILE A 574 -18.13 13.82 -11.03
N ALA A 575 -17.77 12.54 -10.95
CA ALA A 575 -18.45 11.48 -11.67
C ALA A 575 -19.91 11.34 -11.24
N GLU A 576 -20.20 11.38 -9.94
CA GLU A 576 -21.58 11.30 -9.45
C GLU A 576 -22.45 12.43 -10.00
N ARG A 577 -21.98 13.68 -9.95
CA ARG A 577 -22.73 14.84 -10.47
C ARG A 577 -22.87 14.82 -11.99
N LEU A 578 -21.84 14.38 -12.70
CA LEU A 578 -21.92 14.18 -14.15
C LEU A 578 -23.01 13.16 -14.49
N VAL A 579 -22.98 11.99 -13.82
CA VAL A 579 -23.96 10.92 -14.01
C VAL A 579 -25.38 11.42 -13.71
N GLU A 580 -25.58 12.10 -12.59
CA GLU A 580 -26.87 12.70 -12.23
C GLU A 580 -27.41 13.59 -13.37
N SER A 581 -26.60 14.53 -13.86
CA SER A 581 -26.99 15.42 -14.96
C SER A 581 -27.30 14.66 -16.27
N ILE A 582 -26.51 13.66 -16.63
CA ILE A 582 -26.73 12.87 -17.86
C ILE A 582 -28.03 12.07 -17.77
N LEU A 583 -28.27 11.44 -16.62
CA LEU A 583 -29.49 10.66 -16.38
C LEU A 583 -30.74 11.55 -16.41
N GLU A 584 -30.66 12.79 -15.91
CA GLU A 584 -31.74 13.77 -15.99
C GLU A 584 -32.04 14.21 -17.44
N GLN A 585 -31.01 14.27 -18.28
CA GLN A 585 -31.14 14.55 -19.72
C GLN A 585 -31.65 13.33 -20.53
N GLY A 586 -31.84 12.18 -19.88
CA GLY A 586 -32.29 10.94 -20.54
C GLY A 586 -31.24 10.28 -21.42
N ARG A 587 -29.97 10.71 -21.34
CA ARG A 587 -28.84 10.14 -22.08
C ARG A 587 -28.17 9.04 -21.26
N GLU A 588 -27.25 8.32 -21.91
CA GLU A 588 -26.54 7.20 -21.29
C GLU A 588 -25.07 7.56 -21.00
N VAL A 589 -24.48 6.87 -20.02
CA VAL A 589 -23.10 7.06 -19.56
C VAL A 589 -22.48 5.74 -19.13
N VAL A 590 -21.20 5.57 -19.44
CA VAL A 590 -20.40 4.43 -19.00
C VAL A 590 -19.44 4.87 -17.90
N TYR A 591 -19.34 4.08 -16.84
CA TYR A 591 -18.32 4.18 -15.81
C TYR A 591 -17.38 2.97 -15.89
N THR A 592 -16.11 3.21 -16.19
CA THR A 592 -15.09 2.17 -16.23
C THR A 592 -14.22 2.21 -14.98
N SER A 593 -13.68 1.04 -14.60
CA SER A 593 -12.78 0.90 -13.46
C SER A 593 -11.74 -0.18 -13.74
N PRO A 594 -10.54 -0.11 -13.14
CA PRO A 594 -9.43 -0.99 -13.49
C PRO A 594 -9.61 -2.44 -13.01
N ILE A 595 -10.48 -2.70 -12.05
CA ILE A 595 -10.59 -4.04 -11.43
C ILE A 595 -12.06 -4.35 -11.17
N LYS A 596 -12.48 -5.60 -11.44
CA LYS A 596 -13.84 -6.10 -11.21
C LYS A 596 -14.38 -5.79 -9.81
N ALA A 597 -13.54 -5.91 -8.79
CA ALA A 597 -13.93 -5.61 -7.41
C ALA A 597 -14.41 -4.15 -7.23
N LEU A 598 -13.73 -3.21 -7.89
CA LEU A 598 -14.11 -1.79 -7.90
C LEU A 598 -15.37 -1.58 -8.74
N SER A 599 -15.49 -2.25 -9.89
CA SER A 599 -16.72 -2.20 -10.71
C SER A 599 -17.94 -2.65 -9.90
N ASN A 600 -17.82 -3.77 -9.19
CA ASN A 600 -18.86 -4.30 -8.31
C ASN A 600 -19.22 -3.33 -7.17
N GLN A 601 -18.21 -2.67 -6.59
CA GLN A 601 -18.45 -1.65 -5.56
C GLN A 601 -19.21 -0.45 -6.13
N LYS A 602 -18.74 0.11 -7.24
CA LYS A 602 -19.35 1.28 -7.90
C LYS A 602 -20.77 0.97 -8.38
N TYR A 603 -21.01 -0.22 -8.93
CA TYR A 603 -22.36 -0.67 -9.25
C TYR A 603 -23.29 -0.63 -8.04
N ARG A 604 -22.86 -1.16 -6.89
CA ARG A 604 -23.69 -1.12 -5.66
C ARG A 604 -23.93 0.31 -5.18
N ASP A 605 -22.91 1.16 -5.23
CA ASP A 605 -23.02 2.53 -4.76
C ASP A 605 -23.96 3.34 -5.65
N PHE A 606 -23.79 3.28 -6.97
CA PHE A 606 -24.69 3.91 -7.93
C PHE A 606 -26.10 3.32 -7.92
N ALA A 607 -26.24 2.00 -7.75
CA ALA A 607 -27.56 1.38 -7.68
C ALA A 607 -28.33 1.77 -6.41
N ARG A 608 -27.65 1.99 -5.28
CA ARG A 608 -28.26 2.59 -4.07
C ARG A 608 -28.71 4.03 -4.32
N GLN A 609 -27.95 4.79 -5.10
CA GLN A 609 -28.21 6.22 -5.34
C GLN A 609 -29.30 6.45 -6.40
N TYR A 610 -29.20 5.78 -7.56
CA TYR A 610 -30.05 6.01 -8.74
C TYR A 610 -31.09 4.91 -8.98
N GLY A 611 -30.97 3.78 -8.29
CA GLY A 611 -31.84 2.61 -8.40
C GLY A 611 -31.36 1.60 -9.44
N HIS A 612 -31.47 0.30 -9.10
CA HIS A 612 -31.02 -0.83 -9.94
C HIS A 612 -31.62 -0.90 -11.35
N TYR A 613 -32.75 -0.23 -11.61
CA TYR A 613 -33.36 -0.20 -12.95
C TYR A 613 -32.63 0.75 -13.92
N ARG A 614 -31.89 1.75 -13.39
CA ARG A 614 -31.10 2.70 -14.19
C ARG A 614 -29.63 2.35 -14.26
N VAL A 615 -29.18 1.37 -13.47
CA VAL A 615 -27.76 1.02 -13.33
C VAL A 615 -27.54 -0.43 -13.74
N GLY A 616 -26.54 -0.66 -14.57
CA GLY A 616 -26.09 -1.97 -15.01
C GLY A 616 -24.64 -2.21 -14.66
N LEU A 617 -24.25 -3.48 -14.71
CA LEU A 617 -22.88 -3.94 -14.49
C LEU A 617 -22.52 -4.90 -15.62
N ILE A 618 -21.39 -4.69 -16.27
CA ILE A 618 -20.87 -5.58 -17.30
C ILE A 618 -19.41 -5.90 -16.99
N THR A 619 -19.15 -7.12 -16.58
CA THR A 619 -17.81 -7.68 -16.43
C THR A 619 -17.65 -8.87 -17.37
N GLY A 620 -16.44 -9.42 -17.51
CA GLY A 620 -16.21 -10.58 -18.39
C GLY A 620 -16.97 -11.85 -18.00
N ASP A 621 -17.52 -11.90 -16.79
CA ASP A 621 -18.21 -13.05 -16.19
C ASP A 621 -19.67 -12.79 -15.86
N VAL A 622 -20.05 -11.54 -15.59
CA VAL A 622 -21.39 -11.17 -15.12
C VAL A 622 -21.90 -9.96 -15.90
N SER A 623 -23.12 -10.06 -16.41
CA SER A 623 -23.83 -8.94 -17.01
C SER A 623 -25.20 -8.75 -16.35
N ILE A 624 -25.43 -7.56 -15.81
CA ILE A 624 -26.65 -7.16 -15.11
C ILE A 624 -27.16 -5.89 -15.77
N ASN A 625 -28.43 -5.89 -16.19
CA ASN A 625 -29.10 -4.72 -16.77
C ASN A 625 -28.24 -4.02 -17.85
N GLU A 626 -27.84 -4.77 -18.89
CA GLU A 626 -26.95 -4.32 -19.97
C GLU A 626 -27.48 -3.11 -20.79
N ARG A 627 -28.77 -2.78 -20.63
CA ARG A 627 -29.43 -1.63 -21.27
C ARG A 627 -29.78 -0.52 -20.29
N ALA A 628 -29.11 -0.50 -19.15
CA ALA A 628 -29.23 0.58 -18.17
C ALA A 628 -28.68 1.90 -18.74
N GLN A 629 -29.23 3.01 -18.28
CA GLN A 629 -28.72 4.33 -18.65
C GLN A 629 -27.32 4.61 -18.10
N LEU A 630 -26.98 4.03 -16.94
CA LEU A 630 -25.63 4.03 -16.38
C LEU A 630 -25.08 2.61 -16.40
N LEU A 631 -24.02 2.38 -17.16
CA LEU A 631 -23.34 1.08 -17.21
C LEU A 631 -22.01 1.15 -16.49
N VAL A 632 -21.82 0.30 -15.49
CA VAL A 632 -20.53 0.11 -14.82
C VAL A 632 -19.83 -1.08 -15.46
N MET A 633 -18.56 -0.95 -15.85
CA MET A 633 -17.81 -2.05 -16.46
C MET A 633 -16.31 -1.96 -16.16
N THR A 634 -15.56 -3.02 -16.49
CA THR A 634 -14.09 -2.91 -16.50
C THR A 634 -13.62 -2.24 -17.80
N THR A 635 -12.44 -1.64 -17.78
CA THR A 635 -11.87 -0.97 -18.96
C THR A 635 -11.73 -1.92 -20.15
N GLU A 636 -11.38 -3.19 -19.93
CA GLU A 636 -11.27 -4.19 -21.00
C GLU A 636 -12.61 -4.49 -21.68
N ILE A 637 -13.72 -4.47 -20.93
CA ILE A 637 -15.05 -4.69 -21.51
C ILE A 637 -15.45 -3.48 -22.36
N PHE A 638 -15.19 -2.27 -21.88
CA PHE A 638 -15.41 -1.05 -22.65
C PHE A 638 -14.56 -1.02 -23.93
N ARG A 639 -13.27 -1.37 -23.84
CA ARG A 639 -12.37 -1.57 -24.98
C ARG A 639 -12.95 -2.56 -25.99
N ASN A 640 -13.47 -3.69 -25.53
CA ASN A 640 -14.08 -4.68 -26.40
C ASN A 640 -15.34 -4.15 -27.10
N TRP A 641 -16.13 -3.30 -26.44
CA TRP A 641 -17.26 -2.62 -27.08
C TRP A 641 -16.80 -1.69 -28.19
N CYS A 642 -15.73 -0.92 -27.97
CA CYS A 642 -15.15 -0.05 -29.00
C CYS A 642 -14.77 -0.80 -30.27
N PHE A 643 -14.29 -2.05 -30.15
CA PHE A 643 -13.92 -2.85 -31.32
C PHE A 643 -15.06 -3.66 -31.93
N ALA A 644 -15.88 -4.29 -31.10
CA ALA A 644 -16.78 -5.35 -31.55
C ALA A 644 -18.23 -4.89 -31.74
N ASN A 645 -18.68 -3.86 -31.01
CA ASN A 645 -20.08 -3.42 -31.04
C ASN A 645 -20.19 -1.88 -30.86
N PRO A 646 -19.53 -1.07 -31.72
CA PRO A 646 -19.56 0.39 -31.59
C PRO A 646 -20.98 0.97 -31.62
N GLU A 647 -21.91 0.32 -32.33
CA GLU A 647 -23.31 0.74 -32.44
C GLU A 647 -24.10 0.65 -31.13
N TRP A 648 -23.63 -0.14 -30.14
CA TRP A 648 -24.25 -0.15 -28.81
C TRP A 648 -24.00 1.15 -28.04
N MET A 649 -23.07 1.97 -28.52
CA MET A 649 -22.64 3.20 -27.85
C MET A 649 -23.20 4.47 -28.50
N ASP A 650 -24.09 4.34 -29.49
CA ASP A 650 -24.69 5.49 -30.21
C ASP A 650 -25.44 6.44 -29.28
N ASN A 651 -26.07 5.92 -28.21
CA ASN A 651 -26.81 6.73 -27.24
C ASN A 651 -25.99 7.12 -25.98
N ILE A 652 -24.73 6.67 -25.93
CA ILE A 652 -23.82 6.91 -24.81
C ILE A 652 -23.10 8.23 -25.03
N SER A 653 -23.34 9.17 -24.14
CA SER A 653 -22.84 10.54 -24.25
C SER A 653 -21.45 10.73 -23.63
N HIS A 654 -21.16 9.98 -22.57
CA HIS A 654 -19.92 10.12 -21.82
C HIS A 654 -19.39 8.76 -21.37
N VAL A 655 -18.06 8.68 -21.25
CA VAL A 655 -17.37 7.60 -20.56
C VAL A 655 -16.48 8.18 -19.46
N ILE A 656 -16.52 7.55 -18.30
CA ILE A 656 -15.74 7.91 -17.13
C ILE A 656 -14.66 6.84 -16.96
N PHE A 657 -13.39 7.22 -17.09
CA PHE A 657 -12.26 6.36 -16.75
C PHE A 657 -11.81 6.65 -15.33
N ASP A 658 -12.08 5.72 -14.42
CA ASP A 658 -11.54 5.78 -13.06
C ASP A 658 -10.10 5.24 -13.03
N GLU A 659 -9.27 5.85 -12.19
CA GLU A 659 -7.85 5.52 -12.00
C GLU A 659 -7.03 5.46 -13.31
N VAL A 660 -7.08 6.54 -14.10
CA VAL A 660 -6.34 6.65 -15.38
C VAL A 660 -4.82 6.44 -15.23
N HIS A 661 -4.25 6.60 -14.04
CA HIS A 661 -2.84 6.26 -13.80
C HIS A 661 -2.50 4.78 -14.08
N TYR A 662 -3.49 3.87 -14.17
CA TYR A 662 -3.28 2.50 -14.65
C TYR A 662 -2.86 2.41 -16.12
N LEU A 663 -2.86 3.52 -16.86
CA LEU A 663 -2.25 3.60 -18.19
C LEU A 663 -0.76 3.17 -18.18
N ASP A 664 -0.04 3.39 -17.08
CA ASP A 664 1.37 2.99 -16.90
C ASP A 664 1.54 1.49 -16.56
N ASP A 665 0.44 0.74 -16.45
CA ASP A 665 0.50 -0.71 -16.21
C ASP A 665 0.98 -1.45 -17.47
N VAL A 666 2.13 -2.14 -17.37
CA VAL A 666 2.79 -2.82 -18.50
C VAL A 666 1.91 -3.90 -19.15
N GLU A 667 1.03 -4.55 -18.39
CA GLU A 667 0.20 -5.65 -18.90
C GLU A 667 -1.18 -5.19 -19.35
N ARG A 668 -1.75 -4.18 -18.66
CA ARG A 668 -3.17 -3.80 -18.80
C ARG A 668 -3.38 -2.37 -19.30
N GLY A 669 -2.35 -1.53 -19.32
CA GLY A 669 -2.42 -0.13 -19.75
C GLY A 669 -2.91 0.06 -21.18
N THR A 670 -2.60 -0.90 -22.06
CA THR A 670 -3.07 -0.92 -23.46
C THR A 670 -4.60 -0.84 -23.57
N ALA A 671 -5.35 -1.39 -22.59
CA ALA A 671 -6.80 -1.32 -22.60
C ALA A 671 -7.31 0.12 -22.47
N TRP A 672 -6.62 1.00 -21.72
CA TRP A 672 -6.97 2.42 -21.62
C TRP A 672 -6.60 3.16 -22.90
N GLU A 673 -5.40 2.95 -23.44
CA GLU A 673 -4.97 3.57 -24.68
C GLU A 673 -5.94 3.28 -25.82
N GLU A 674 -6.22 2.01 -26.05
CA GLU A 674 -7.16 1.57 -27.09
C GLU A 674 -8.57 2.08 -26.83
N SER A 675 -9.04 2.08 -25.59
CA SER A 675 -10.37 2.63 -25.26
C SER A 675 -10.48 4.12 -25.57
N ILE A 676 -9.43 4.90 -25.33
CA ILE A 676 -9.42 6.34 -25.60
C ILE A 676 -9.40 6.59 -27.10
N ILE A 677 -8.55 5.87 -27.84
CA ILE A 677 -8.40 6.02 -29.31
C ILE A 677 -9.69 5.62 -30.03
N PHE A 678 -10.32 4.50 -29.64
CA PHE A 678 -11.44 3.90 -30.37
C PHE A 678 -12.83 4.25 -29.79
N ALA A 679 -12.90 5.02 -28.71
CA ALA A 679 -14.17 5.55 -28.22
C ALA A 679 -14.88 6.35 -29.34
N PRO A 680 -16.21 6.20 -29.50
CA PRO A 680 -16.94 6.94 -30.53
C PRO A 680 -16.72 8.46 -30.47
N PRO A 681 -16.60 9.17 -31.62
CA PRO A 681 -16.25 10.59 -31.65
C PRO A 681 -17.26 11.52 -30.94
N HIS A 682 -18.52 11.11 -30.82
CA HIS A 682 -19.53 11.90 -30.10
C HIS A 682 -19.39 11.84 -28.57
N MET A 683 -18.62 10.88 -28.06
CA MET A 683 -18.57 10.59 -26.64
C MET A 683 -17.47 11.38 -25.93
N ARG A 684 -17.82 12.06 -24.85
CA ARG A 684 -16.86 12.84 -24.04
C ARG A 684 -16.24 12.00 -22.93
N ILE A 685 -14.96 12.22 -22.67
CA ILE A 685 -14.20 11.49 -21.68
C ILE A 685 -14.08 12.31 -20.40
N LEU A 686 -14.41 11.70 -19.26
CA LEU A 686 -13.92 12.13 -17.95
C LEU A 686 -12.86 11.15 -17.48
N GLY A 687 -11.60 11.57 -17.44
CA GLY A 687 -10.51 10.80 -16.83
C GLY A 687 -10.28 11.25 -15.39
N LEU A 688 -10.43 10.34 -14.44
CA LEU A 688 -10.14 10.58 -13.02
C LEU A 688 -8.84 9.88 -12.66
N SER A 689 -7.93 10.60 -12.03
CA SER A 689 -6.69 10.00 -11.56
C SER A 689 -6.23 10.56 -10.22
N ALA A 690 -5.37 9.81 -9.56
CA ALA A 690 -4.46 10.36 -8.56
C ALA A 690 -3.53 11.41 -9.21
N THR A 691 -2.53 11.90 -8.47
CA THR A 691 -1.56 12.86 -9.02
C THR A 691 -0.76 12.21 -10.16
N VAL A 692 -0.94 12.70 -11.39
CA VAL A 692 -0.19 12.29 -12.58
C VAL A 692 0.74 13.43 -12.99
N PRO A 693 2.07 13.27 -12.91
CA PRO A 693 3.02 14.37 -13.12
C PRO A 693 3.05 14.89 -14.57
N ASN A 694 2.68 14.06 -15.55
CA ASN A 694 2.66 14.40 -16.97
C ASN A 694 1.23 14.52 -17.55
N ILE A 695 0.24 14.93 -16.75
CA ILE A 695 -1.16 15.01 -17.20
C ILE A 695 -1.38 15.91 -18.43
N HIS A 696 -0.56 16.95 -18.60
CA HIS A 696 -0.60 17.82 -19.79
C HIS A 696 -0.06 17.14 -21.06
N GLU A 697 0.86 16.19 -20.92
CA GLU A 697 1.30 15.35 -22.03
C GLU A 697 0.20 14.38 -22.44
N LEU A 698 -0.41 13.72 -21.45
CA LEU A 698 -1.56 12.83 -21.68
C LEU A 698 -2.72 13.58 -22.35
N ALA A 699 -3.04 14.79 -21.90
CA ALA A 699 -4.07 15.61 -22.49
C ALA A 699 -3.78 15.92 -23.97
N ARG A 700 -2.55 16.36 -24.30
CA ARG A 700 -2.15 16.65 -25.68
C ARG A 700 -2.24 15.43 -26.58
N TRP A 701 -1.81 14.26 -26.09
CA TRP A 701 -1.96 13.01 -26.83
C TRP A 701 -3.44 12.68 -27.07
N MET A 702 -4.31 12.85 -26.05
CA MET A 702 -5.75 12.66 -26.21
C MET A 702 -6.35 13.63 -27.24
N GLU A 703 -5.92 14.90 -27.23
CA GLU A 703 -6.35 15.90 -28.23
C GLU A 703 -5.92 15.49 -29.65
N GLU A 704 -4.70 14.97 -29.81
CA GLU A 704 -4.16 14.51 -31.10
C GLU A 704 -4.93 13.30 -31.65
N VAL A 705 -5.17 12.27 -30.82
CA VAL A 705 -5.84 11.04 -31.28
C VAL A 705 -7.34 11.20 -31.45
N ARG A 706 -7.99 12.13 -30.72
CA ARG A 706 -9.45 12.32 -30.77
C ARG A 706 -9.90 13.54 -31.57
N GLY A 707 -9.01 14.48 -31.86
CA GLY A 707 -9.33 15.70 -32.62
C GLY A 707 -10.23 16.70 -31.88
N GLU A 708 -10.27 16.64 -30.55
CA GLU A 708 -11.08 17.53 -29.71
C GLU A 708 -10.30 18.05 -28.52
N LYS A 709 -10.69 19.21 -27.99
CA LYS A 709 -10.01 19.85 -26.85
C LYS A 709 -10.24 19.07 -25.55
N VAL A 710 -9.17 18.90 -24.77
CA VAL A 710 -9.19 18.25 -23.45
C VAL A 710 -8.82 19.27 -22.37
N VAL A 711 -9.73 19.47 -21.42
CA VAL A 711 -9.52 20.38 -20.29
C VAL A 711 -8.83 19.63 -19.15
N VAL A 712 -7.68 20.13 -18.71
CA VAL A 712 -6.95 19.60 -17.56
C VAL A 712 -7.35 20.35 -16.30
N VAL A 713 -7.72 19.62 -15.25
CA VAL A 713 -8.05 20.15 -13.93
C VAL A 713 -7.14 19.48 -12.89
N GLU A 714 -6.30 20.29 -12.24
CA GLU A 714 -5.35 19.83 -11.23
C GLU A 714 -5.70 20.38 -9.84
N GLU A 715 -5.63 19.51 -8.84
CA GLU A 715 -5.69 19.86 -7.43
C GLU A 715 -4.50 19.20 -6.73
N TYR A 716 -3.75 19.96 -5.94
CA TYR A 716 -2.57 19.45 -5.22
C TYR A 716 -2.80 19.39 -3.71
N ARG A 717 -3.85 20.05 -3.20
CA ARG A 717 -4.17 20.09 -1.77
C ARG A 717 -4.90 18.82 -1.35
N ARG A 718 -4.42 18.18 -0.28
CA ARG A 718 -5.15 17.09 0.39
C ARG A 718 -6.21 17.69 1.31
N ALA A 719 -7.44 17.21 1.21
CA ALA A 719 -8.56 17.66 2.07
C ALA A 719 -8.29 17.37 3.55
N VAL A 720 -7.58 16.27 3.83
CA VAL A 720 -7.06 15.93 5.16
C VAL A 720 -5.53 15.90 5.06
N PRO A 721 -4.82 16.83 5.72
CA PRO A 721 -3.37 16.79 5.80
C PRO A 721 -2.89 15.45 6.37
N LEU A 722 -1.80 14.92 5.84
CA LEU A 722 -1.14 13.75 6.42
C LEU A 722 0.03 14.22 7.28
N GLU A 723 0.14 13.63 8.46
CA GLU A 723 1.34 13.69 9.30
C GLU A 723 2.05 12.34 9.18
N ILE A 724 3.37 12.38 8.97
CA ILE A 724 4.21 11.20 8.92
C ILE A 724 4.89 11.09 10.28
N ASN A 725 4.74 9.95 10.94
CA ASN A 725 5.41 9.64 12.21
C ASN A 725 6.24 8.37 12.04
N TRP A 726 7.29 8.25 12.85
CA TRP A 726 8.18 7.09 12.89
C TRP A 726 7.86 6.27 14.13
N ILE A 727 7.98 4.94 14.02
CA ILE A 727 7.73 4.03 15.13
C ILE A 727 9.02 3.29 15.45
N THR A 728 9.52 3.41 16.68
CA THR A 728 10.69 2.66 17.15
C THR A 728 10.33 1.19 17.43
N PRO A 729 11.32 0.28 17.52
CA PRO A 729 11.06 -1.12 17.92
C PRO A 729 10.33 -1.26 19.28
N ASP A 730 10.47 -0.25 20.15
CA ASP A 730 9.81 -0.19 21.46
C ASP A 730 8.38 0.42 21.40
N ASN A 731 7.84 0.63 20.19
CA ASN A 731 6.55 1.23 19.88
C ASN A 731 6.42 2.72 20.29
N GLU A 732 7.52 3.44 20.37
CA GLU A 732 7.47 4.89 20.55
C GLU A 732 7.16 5.57 19.21
N VAL A 733 6.21 6.51 19.23
CA VAL A 733 5.83 7.29 18.05
C VAL A 733 6.61 8.60 18.10
N LEU A 734 7.51 8.78 17.16
CA LEU A 734 8.37 9.95 17.03
C LEU A 734 7.91 10.81 15.86
N ASP A 735 8.00 12.12 16.01
CA ASP A 735 7.91 13.04 14.86
C ASP A 735 9.23 13.04 14.04
N GLU A 736 9.29 13.86 12.98
CA GLU A 736 10.46 13.88 12.08
C GLU A 736 11.73 14.36 12.79
N GLU A 737 11.62 15.33 13.70
CA GLU A 737 12.75 15.91 14.42
C GLU A 737 13.26 14.92 15.46
N GLU A 738 12.36 14.33 16.24
CA GLU A 738 12.66 13.29 17.23
C GLU A 738 13.28 12.04 16.58
N ALA A 739 12.78 11.63 15.40
CA ALA A 739 13.33 10.49 14.67
C ALA A 739 14.75 10.77 14.12
N LEU A 740 15.02 12.00 13.66
CA LEU A 740 16.35 12.40 13.20
C LEU A 740 17.36 12.44 14.35
N ASP A 741 16.95 12.98 15.49
CA ASP A 741 17.76 13.01 16.71
C ASP A 741 18.11 11.60 17.18
N GLU A 742 17.14 10.67 17.17
CA GLU A 742 17.35 9.27 17.54
C GLU A 742 18.29 8.56 16.55
N ILE A 743 18.16 8.81 15.24
CA ILE A 743 19.08 8.29 14.23
C ILE A 743 20.50 8.83 14.45
N GLU A 744 20.64 10.10 14.81
CA GLU A 744 21.94 10.71 15.08
C GLU A 744 22.56 10.16 16.38
N ALA A 745 21.75 9.97 17.42
CA ALA A 745 22.16 9.29 18.65
C ALA A 745 22.63 7.85 18.38
N LEU A 746 21.88 7.06 17.60
CA LEU A 746 22.25 5.70 17.21
C LEU A 746 23.52 5.66 16.35
N ARG A 747 23.75 6.65 15.48
CA ARG A 747 25.02 6.78 14.73
C ARG A 747 26.21 7.06 15.66
N GLN A 748 26.02 7.88 16.68
CA GLN A 748 27.07 8.15 17.68
C GLN A 748 27.36 6.92 18.57
N VAL A 749 26.33 6.14 18.91
CA VAL A 749 26.49 4.89 19.68
C VAL A 749 27.11 3.76 18.84
N GLY A 750 26.72 3.63 17.56
CA GLY A 750 27.33 2.69 16.61
C GLY A 750 28.82 2.97 16.37
N SER A 751 29.25 4.24 16.43
CA SER A 751 30.68 4.61 16.37
C SER A 751 31.46 4.22 17.63
N ARG A 752 30.81 3.99 18.78
CA ARG A 752 31.46 3.46 20.00
C ARG A 752 31.57 1.93 19.98
N TYR A 753 30.60 1.24 19.38
CA TYR A 753 30.63 -0.23 19.28
C TYR A 753 31.70 -0.78 18.33
N TYR A 754 32.17 0.01 17.36
CA TYR A 754 33.31 -0.35 16.52
C TYR A 754 34.69 -0.06 17.13
N MET A 755 34.76 0.62 18.28
CA MET A 755 36.04 0.98 18.93
C MET A 755 36.36 0.14 20.17
N TYR A 756 35.39 -0.55 20.77
CA TYR A 756 35.60 -1.48 21.88
C TYR A 756 34.63 -2.67 21.81
N GLY A 757 35.12 -3.84 21.40
CA GLY A 757 34.27 -5.04 21.38
C GLY A 757 34.82 -6.25 20.63
N ASN A 758 36.12 -6.54 20.75
CA ASN A 758 36.62 -7.90 20.55
C ASN A 758 37.05 -8.41 21.93
N GLY A 759 36.19 -9.22 22.55
CA GLY A 759 36.50 -9.88 23.82
C GLY A 759 35.27 -10.12 24.68
N GLY A 760 34.74 -11.35 24.64
CA GLY A 760 33.88 -11.89 25.70
C GLY A 760 32.55 -12.47 25.22
N GLU A 761 32.45 -13.78 25.39
CA GLU A 761 31.29 -14.69 25.35
C GLU A 761 29.94 -14.12 25.82
N GLY A 762 28.84 -14.63 25.26
CA GLY A 762 27.54 -14.74 25.94
C GLY A 762 26.30 -14.45 25.09
N ASP A 763 25.63 -15.53 24.66
CA ASP A 763 24.26 -15.73 24.13
C ASP A 763 23.75 -15.00 22.86
#